data_AF-E1R9U4-F1
#
_entry.id   AF-E1R9U4-F1
#
_cell.length_a   1.000
_cell.length_b   1.000
_cell.length_c   1.000
_cell.angle_alpha   90.00
_cell.angle_beta   90.00
_cell.angle_gamma   90.00
#
_symmetry.space_group_name_H-M   'P 1'
#
loop_
_entity.id
_entity.type
_entity.pdbx_description
1 polymer ?
#
loop_
_entity_poly.entity_id
_entity_poly.type
_entity_poly.pdbx_seq_one_letter_code
_entity_poly.pdbx_strand_id
1 'polypeptide(L)'
;MNSHIDHNEKKEILKRDLEEIYLGNLHTVDTDLALPEKGRLGSTFSWKSMETLFVGHDGKVTRPISGVGNRIVSLVVTAEYEGAMATKEYQVTVIEQSKDAVITELYPIYLTAILPNNIDLPPIVIAEESTGLKTTLPVQWDHYEAPKEPTTIRLTGTVKETNLKPSAVIQFLSEHVVDVKANRGRKVWPLSPGSVMLKEGSVFCDEQDKMIQHLIDTDDDQMLYNFRVAAGVDTRGALPMTGWDAPSCNLRGHTTGHYLSSLALGWSVTKKTELMDKIVYLIESLSECQNALEERGCSKGFLSAYSERQFDLLETYTPYPTIWAPYYTLDKIMSGLYDCYSLADSSLALNILCKMGDWVYERLSRLSRNQLDKMWSMYIAGEFGGMISVMVKLYTLTKKKTYLQTAYYFDNEKLFYPMQENIDTLKDMHANQHIPQIMGAVELYEADGSGRYYDIAKNFWNIVTASHVYSIGGIGETEMFHEPNEIMTYITDKTAESCASYNILRLTGQLFALEPERRKMDFYETVLYNHILSSFSHKSDGGTTYFMPLRPGGHKEFNTKENTCCHGSGLETRFRYVQDIYACNHDTLYINLYIPSAVEWENFRIEQTTASDAAGTFIFLIHSSGWRNLAFRIPHWAEDEYKVTINNQESVEEMAQDGYFYLHRDWREGDRIEILTPYHFRKLPVPDGKPYACMAYGPYILAALSDQEEYLPFPELTGDDRVLTASISNMRFQKDDVDFVPLAVVTNQKYHVYFEDCSHERHS
;
A
#
# COMPACT_ATOMS: atom_id res chain seq x y z
N MET A 1 46.81 12.66 -31.01
CA MET A 1 46.97 12.36 -29.57
C MET A 1 45.88 11.36 -29.23
N ASN A 2 46.22 10.06 -29.23
CA ASN A 2 45.29 9.01 -28.82
C ASN A 2 45.24 9.04 -27.29
N SER A 3 44.12 9.47 -26.72
CA SER A 3 43.84 9.26 -25.30
C SER A 3 43.60 7.77 -25.08
N HIS A 4 44.60 7.06 -24.56
CA HIS A 4 44.37 5.76 -23.97
C HIS A 4 43.49 5.96 -22.73
N ILE A 5 42.18 5.74 -22.90
CA ILE A 5 41.23 5.60 -21.79
C ILE A 5 41.75 4.46 -20.90
N ASP A 6 41.89 4.72 -19.60
CA ASP A 6 42.43 3.76 -18.63
C ASP A 6 41.55 2.51 -18.56
N HIS A 7 42.13 1.34 -18.29
CA HIS A 7 41.40 0.08 -18.16
C HIS A 7 40.31 0.15 -17.07
N ASN A 8 40.55 0.94 -16.01
CA ASN A 8 39.55 1.19 -14.97
C ASN A 8 38.40 2.07 -15.48
N GLU A 9 38.68 3.07 -16.30
CA GLU A 9 37.67 3.95 -16.88
C GLU A 9 36.72 3.19 -17.83
N LYS A 10 37.25 2.26 -18.63
CA LYS A 10 36.43 1.36 -19.46
C LYS A 10 35.51 0.45 -18.64
N LYS A 11 35.99 -0.06 -17.51
CA LYS A 11 35.18 -0.89 -16.59
C LYS A 11 34.06 -0.08 -15.96
N GLU A 12 34.33 1.16 -15.55
CA GLU A 12 33.30 2.04 -15.01
C GLU A 12 32.25 2.43 -16.06
N ILE A 13 32.64 2.67 -17.31
CA ILE A 13 31.70 2.89 -18.42
C ILE A 13 30.78 1.68 -18.60
N LEU A 14 31.35 0.47 -18.73
CA LEU A 14 30.59 -0.77 -18.88
C LEU A 14 29.63 -1.02 -17.71
N LYS A 15 30.12 -0.80 -16.48
CA LYS A 15 29.32 -0.97 -15.26
C LYS A 15 28.13 -0.01 -15.24
N ARG A 16 28.36 1.27 -15.52
CA ARG A 16 27.30 2.28 -15.56
C ARG A 16 26.28 2.01 -16.66
N ASP A 17 26.74 1.67 -17.87
CA ASP A 17 25.86 1.31 -18.98
C ASP A 17 25.01 0.08 -18.64
N LEU A 18 25.56 -0.93 -17.96
CA LEU A 18 24.81 -2.11 -17.50
C LEU A 18 23.84 -1.81 -16.34
N GLU A 19 24.23 -0.90 -15.43
CA GLU A 19 23.38 -0.44 -14.32
C GLU A 19 22.18 0.37 -14.83
N GLU A 20 22.31 1.09 -15.95
CA GLU A 20 21.25 1.91 -16.56
C GLU A 20 20.17 1.12 -17.33
N ILE A 21 20.40 -0.16 -17.65
CA ILE A 21 19.43 -0.98 -18.36
C ILE A 21 18.20 -1.25 -17.47
N TYR A 22 17.03 -0.86 -17.97
CA TYR A 22 15.72 -1.10 -17.37
C TYR A 22 14.83 -1.89 -18.33
N LEU A 23 14.32 -3.04 -17.90
CA LEU A 23 13.54 -3.97 -18.74
C LEU A 23 12.05 -4.06 -18.36
N GLY A 24 11.58 -3.26 -17.41
CA GLY A 24 10.23 -3.43 -16.86
C GLY A 24 10.20 -4.28 -15.58
N ASN A 25 9.01 -4.78 -15.27
CA ASN A 25 8.74 -5.64 -14.12
C ASN A 25 8.99 -7.05 -14.62
N LEU A 26 10.10 -7.63 -14.18
CA LEU A 26 10.53 -8.95 -14.62
C LEU A 26 9.88 -10.08 -13.82
N HIS A 27 8.95 -9.79 -12.91
CA HIS A 27 8.31 -10.78 -12.06
C HIS A 27 6.96 -11.27 -12.60
N THR A 28 6.37 -10.55 -13.56
CA THR A 28 5.03 -10.81 -14.09
C THR A 28 4.95 -10.56 -15.60
N VAL A 29 5.96 -10.98 -16.36
CA VAL A 29 6.09 -10.65 -17.80
C VAL A 29 5.07 -11.41 -18.64
N ASP A 30 4.25 -10.68 -19.36
CA ASP A 30 3.23 -11.21 -20.28
C ASP A 30 3.34 -10.67 -21.72
N THR A 31 4.32 -9.81 -21.96
CA THR A 31 4.55 -9.06 -23.20
C THR A 31 6.03 -9.05 -23.57
N ASP A 32 6.34 -8.75 -24.84
CA ASP A 32 7.71 -8.72 -25.36
C ASP A 32 8.58 -7.70 -24.60
N LEU A 33 9.82 -8.09 -24.29
CA LEU A 33 10.80 -7.24 -23.62
C LEU A 33 11.51 -6.34 -24.63
N ALA A 34 11.59 -5.05 -24.34
CA ALA A 34 12.39 -4.11 -25.11
C ALA A 34 13.87 -4.21 -24.71
N LEU A 35 14.66 -4.98 -25.47
CA LEU A 35 16.09 -5.17 -25.18
C LEU A 35 16.95 -4.10 -25.88
N PRO A 36 17.66 -3.22 -25.15
CA PRO A 36 18.50 -2.20 -25.78
C PRO A 36 19.75 -2.82 -26.43
N GLU A 37 20.12 -2.33 -27.61
CA GLU A 37 21.34 -2.76 -28.32
C GLU A 37 22.57 -1.90 -27.98
N LYS A 38 22.38 -0.75 -27.33
CA LYS A 38 23.46 0.20 -27.01
C LYS A 38 23.25 0.86 -25.65
N GLY A 39 24.36 1.04 -24.93
CA GLY A 39 24.45 1.84 -23.72
C GLY A 39 24.61 3.32 -24.03
N ARG A 40 24.24 4.17 -23.07
CA ARG A 40 24.25 5.63 -23.22
C ARG A 40 25.68 6.17 -23.36
N LEU A 41 26.66 5.52 -22.73
CA LEU A 41 28.07 5.88 -22.78
C LEU A 41 28.81 5.21 -23.95
N GLY A 42 28.09 4.51 -24.82
CA GLY A 42 28.61 3.97 -26.07
C GLY A 42 28.92 2.47 -26.07
N SER A 43 28.62 1.74 -24.99
CA SER A 43 28.72 0.28 -25.00
C SER A 43 27.75 -0.33 -26.02
N THR A 44 28.11 -1.44 -26.61
CA THR A 44 27.18 -2.26 -27.41
C THR A 44 26.70 -3.44 -26.59
N PHE A 45 25.42 -3.77 -26.68
CA PHE A 45 24.81 -4.84 -25.91
C PHE A 45 24.43 -6.00 -26.81
N SER A 46 24.72 -7.21 -26.32
CA SER A 46 24.25 -8.46 -26.92
C SER A 46 23.54 -9.28 -25.86
N TRP A 47 22.40 -9.88 -26.25
CA TRP A 47 21.49 -10.54 -25.32
C TRP A 47 21.44 -12.04 -25.55
N LYS A 48 21.47 -12.80 -24.45
CA LYS A 48 21.40 -14.25 -24.45
C LYS A 48 20.37 -14.75 -23.45
N SER A 49 19.26 -15.28 -23.97
CA SER A 49 18.31 -16.06 -23.18
C SER A 49 18.83 -17.49 -22.99
N MET A 50 18.66 -18.02 -21.78
CA MET A 50 18.95 -19.42 -21.46
C MET A 50 17.76 -20.35 -21.77
N GLU A 51 16.57 -19.79 -22.03
CA GLU A 51 15.37 -20.56 -22.38
C GLU A 51 14.57 -19.86 -23.49
N THR A 52 15.05 -20.04 -24.72
CA THR A 52 14.50 -19.39 -25.93
C THR A 52 13.08 -19.78 -26.29
N LEU A 53 12.53 -20.82 -25.66
CA LEU A 53 11.14 -21.21 -25.80
C LEU A 53 10.18 -20.16 -25.22
N PHE A 54 10.58 -19.49 -24.13
CA PHE A 54 9.73 -18.53 -23.43
C PHE A 54 10.20 -17.09 -23.57
N VAL A 55 11.51 -16.83 -23.67
CA VAL A 55 12.06 -15.50 -23.97
C VAL A 55 13.13 -15.62 -25.06
N GLY A 56 12.92 -14.99 -26.21
CA GLY A 56 13.88 -14.96 -27.31
C GLY A 56 15.11 -14.10 -27.02
N HIS A 57 16.18 -14.28 -27.79
CA HIS A 57 17.37 -13.42 -27.74
C HIS A 57 17.07 -11.96 -28.08
N ASP A 58 15.99 -11.73 -28.82
CA ASP A 58 15.45 -10.44 -29.23
C ASP A 58 14.43 -9.86 -28.22
N GLY A 59 14.16 -10.58 -27.13
CA GLY A 59 13.17 -10.18 -26.12
C GLY A 59 11.75 -10.63 -26.41
N LYS A 60 11.51 -11.38 -27.50
CA LYS A 60 10.18 -11.90 -27.80
C LYS A 60 9.71 -12.88 -26.72
N VAL A 61 8.55 -12.63 -26.12
CA VAL A 61 8.00 -13.44 -25.04
C VAL A 61 6.94 -14.39 -25.59
N THR A 62 7.08 -15.67 -25.25
CA THR A 62 6.06 -16.69 -25.50
C THR A 62 5.57 -17.20 -24.15
N ARG A 63 4.33 -16.87 -23.80
CA ARG A 63 3.74 -17.29 -22.53
C ARG A 63 3.54 -18.82 -22.50
N PRO A 64 3.88 -19.51 -21.39
CA PRO A 64 3.55 -20.93 -21.20
C PRO A 64 2.06 -21.18 -21.40
N ILE A 65 1.69 -22.30 -22.03
CA ILE A 65 0.28 -22.69 -22.13
C ILE A 65 -0.28 -23.02 -20.75
N SER A 66 -1.59 -22.81 -20.55
CA SER A 66 -2.26 -23.14 -19.28
C SER A 66 -2.04 -24.60 -18.85
N GLY A 67 -1.72 -24.81 -17.57
CA GLY A 67 -1.32 -26.08 -16.95
C GLY A 67 0.19 -26.35 -16.87
N VAL A 68 1.04 -25.49 -17.43
CA VAL A 68 2.51 -25.60 -17.43
C VAL A 68 3.14 -24.83 -16.25
N GLY A 69 2.43 -23.82 -15.73
CA GLY A 69 2.88 -22.87 -14.73
C GLY A 69 3.80 -21.78 -15.30
N ASN A 70 4.05 -20.74 -14.49
CA ASN A 70 4.98 -19.66 -14.83
C ASN A 70 6.39 -20.22 -15.12
N ARG A 71 7.19 -19.47 -15.90
CA ARG A 71 8.57 -19.87 -16.25
C ARG A 71 9.56 -18.77 -15.91
N ILE A 72 10.59 -19.12 -15.14
CA ILE A 72 11.68 -18.20 -14.82
C ILE A 72 12.81 -18.43 -15.81
N VAL A 73 13.08 -17.42 -16.62
CA VAL A 73 14.09 -17.44 -17.69
C VAL A 73 15.26 -16.53 -17.30
N SER A 74 16.46 -17.11 -17.25
CA SER A 74 17.70 -16.35 -17.13
C SER A 74 18.02 -15.66 -18.46
N LEU A 75 18.13 -14.33 -18.42
CA LEU A 75 18.45 -13.46 -19.56
C LEU A 75 19.73 -12.69 -19.26
N VAL A 76 20.79 -12.96 -20.01
CA VAL A 76 22.12 -12.35 -19.80
C VAL A 76 22.39 -11.31 -20.88
N VAL A 77 22.74 -10.09 -20.48
CA VAL A 77 23.31 -9.07 -21.36
C VAL A 77 24.82 -9.06 -21.25
N THR A 78 25.51 -8.99 -22.39
CA THR A 78 26.95 -8.73 -22.48
C THR A 78 27.15 -7.36 -23.10
N ALA A 79 27.79 -6.46 -22.34
CA ALA A 79 28.20 -5.15 -22.78
C ALA A 79 29.65 -5.18 -23.28
N GLU A 80 29.91 -4.57 -24.44
CA GLU A 80 31.24 -4.38 -25.00
C GLU A 80 31.52 -2.90 -25.26
N TYR A 81 32.66 -2.41 -24.77
CA TYR A 81 33.16 -1.04 -24.98
C TYR A 81 34.66 -1.07 -25.25
N GLU A 82 35.06 -0.68 -26.47
CA GLU A 82 36.46 -0.65 -26.93
C GLU A 82 37.28 -1.92 -26.56
N GLY A 83 36.70 -3.11 -26.76
CA GLY A 83 37.32 -4.41 -26.51
C GLY A 83 37.29 -4.91 -25.06
N ALA A 84 36.79 -4.12 -24.11
CA ALA A 84 36.46 -4.60 -22.76
C ALA A 84 35.01 -5.12 -22.72
N MET A 85 34.75 -6.14 -21.92
CA MET A 85 33.42 -6.75 -21.77
C MET A 85 33.00 -6.87 -20.31
N ALA A 86 31.70 -6.76 -20.06
CA ALA A 86 31.07 -7.04 -18.78
C ALA A 86 29.68 -7.66 -19.01
N THR A 87 29.15 -8.41 -18.04
CA THR A 87 27.85 -9.07 -18.16
C THR A 87 26.95 -8.76 -16.98
N LYS A 88 25.64 -8.78 -17.21
CA LYS A 88 24.61 -8.68 -16.17
C LYS A 88 23.51 -9.71 -16.48
N GLU A 89 23.02 -10.38 -15.46
CA GLU A 89 21.97 -11.38 -15.57
C GLU A 89 20.66 -10.83 -15.01
N TYR A 90 19.55 -11.16 -15.67
CA TYR A 90 18.19 -10.84 -15.28
C TYR A 90 17.38 -12.13 -15.15
N GLN A 91 16.57 -12.23 -14.10
CA GLN A 91 15.61 -13.32 -13.93
C GLN A 91 14.22 -12.85 -14.39
N VAL A 92 13.73 -13.41 -15.49
CA VAL A 92 12.46 -13.03 -16.12
C VAL A 92 11.40 -14.09 -15.83
N THR A 93 10.40 -13.76 -15.03
CA THR A 93 9.25 -14.63 -14.78
C THR A 93 8.18 -14.36 -15.83
N VAL A 94 8.06 -15.26 -16.81
CA VAL A 94 7.01 -15.23 -17.83
C VAL A 94 5.77 -15.88 -17.26
N ILE A 95 4.66 -15.13 -17.21
CA ILE A 95 3.40 -15.64 -16.68
C ILE A 95 2.72 -16.56 -17.68
N GLU A 96 2.16 -17.64 -17.15
CA GLU A 96 1.34 -18.58 -17.90
C GLU A 96 0.16 -17.88 -18.58
N GLN A 97 -0.29 -18.41 -19.72
CA GLN A 97 -1.54 -18.01 -20.35
C GLN A 97 -2.73 -18.30 -19.43
N SER A 98 -3.58 -17.29 -19.23
CA SER A 98 -4.86 -17.48 -18.56
C SER A 98 -5.64 -18.58 -19.29
N LYS A 99 -6.15 -19.55 -18.54
CA LYS A 99 -7.07 -20.55 -19.09
C LYS A 99 -8.29 -19.82 -19.62
N ASP A 100 -8.78 -20.18 -20.81
CA ASP A 100 -10.11 -19.75 -21.24
C ASP A 100 -11.12 -20.27 -20.21
N ALA A 101 -11.54 -19.39 -19.32
CA ALA A 101 -12.48 -19.74 -18.28
C ALA A 101 -13.83 -20.01 -18.94
N VAL A 102 -14.36 -21.21 -18.70
CA VAL A 102 -15.73 -21.53 -19.13
C VAL A 102 -16.67 -20.75 -18.22
N ILE A 103 -17.25 -19.67 -18.77
CA ILE A 103 -18.23 -18.85 -18.07
C ILE A 103 -19.53 -19.63 -17.94
N THR A 104 -19.96 -19.86 -16.70
CA THR A 104 -21.19 -20.58 -16.37
C THR A 104 -22.37 -19.65 -16.10
N GLU A 105 -22.12 -18.44 -15.61
CA GLU A 105 -23.17 -17.47 -15.26
C GLU A 105 -22.73 -16.02 -15.52
N LEU A 106 -23.69 -15.17 -15.87
CA LEU A 106 -23.54 -13.71 -15.93
C LEU A 106 -24.50 -13.08 -14.93
N TYR A 107 -23.97 -12.21 -14.08
CA TYR A 107 -24.76 -11.54 -13.06
C TYR A 107 -25.48 -10.34 -13.69
N PRO A 108 -26.83 -10.25 -13.62
CA PRO A 108 -27.55 -9.11 -14.13
C PRO A 108 -27.25 -7.85 -13.29
N ILE A 109 -27.10 -6.72 -13.96
CA ILE A 109 -26.90 -5.42 -13.30
C ILE A 109 -28.25 -4.85 -12.87
N TYR A 110 -28.36 -4.38 -11.63
CA TYR A 110 -29.54 -3.66 -11.14
C TYR A 110 -29.16 -2.24 -10.74
N LEU A 111 -29.77 -1.25 -11.36
CA LEU A 111 -29.54 0.16 -11.08
C LEU A 111 -30.85 0.89 -10.80
N THR A 112 -30.74 1.97 -10.05
CA THR A 112 -31.82 2.94 -9.84
C THR A 112 -31.40 4.29 -10.37
N ALA A 113 -32.26 4.95 -11.14
CA ALA A 113 -32.03 6.27 -11.71
C ALA A 113 -33.19 7.21 -11.37
N ILE A 114 -32.90 8.51 -11.24
CA ILE A 114 -33.90 9.54 -11.01
C ILE A 114 -34.17 10.28 -12.31
N LEU A 115 -35.43 10.39 -12.69
CA LEU A 115 -35.82 11.13 -13.89
C LEU A 115 -35.50 12.63 -13.79
N PRO A 116 -35.10 13.29 -14.89
CA PRO A 116 -34.98 12.77 -16.26
C PRO A 116 -33.56 12.26 -16.61
N ASN A 117 -32.70 11.99 -15.63
CA ASN A 117 -31.29 11.74 -15.86
C ASN A 117 -31.05 10.35 -16.47
N ASN A 118 -30.19 10.29 -17.49
CA ASN A 118 -29.54 9.04 -17.87
C ASN A 118 -28.54 8.63 -16.78
N ILE A 119 -28.29 7.33 -16.67
CA ILE A 119 -27.22 6.77 -15.83
C ILE A 119 -26.20 6.06 -16.71
N ASP A 120 -24.92 6.25 -16.41
CA ASP A 120 -23.86 5.47 -17.04
C ASP A 120 -23.92 4.03 -16.51
N LEU A 121 -23.99 3.07 -17.43
CA LEU A 121 -23.92 1.66 -17.09
C LEU A 121 -22.45 1.28 -16.87
N PRO A 122 -22.14 0.41 -15.89
CA PRO A 122 -20.79 -0.12 -15.73
C PRO A 122 -20.29 -0.71 -17.06
N PRO A 123 -19.07 -0.39 -17.51
CA PRO A 123 -18.50 -0.90 -18.77
C PRO A 123 -18.11 -2.39 -18.69
N ILE A 124 -18.47 -3.06 -17.59
CA ILE A 124 -18.16 -4.45 -17.29
C ILE A 124 -19.39 -5.16 -16.72
N VAL A 125 -19.38 -6.48 -16.72
CA VAL A 125 -20.33 -7.35 -16.00
C VAL A 125 -19.56 -8.38 -15.19
N ILE A 126 -20.13 -8.78 -14.06
CA ILE A 126 -19.60 -9.86 -13.24
C ILE A 126 -20.01 -11.20 -13.85
N ALA A 127 -19.05 -12.11 -13.96
CA ALA A 127 -19.25 -13.45 -14.49
C ALA A 127 -18.71 -14.49 -13.50
N GLU A 128 -19.32 -15.66 -13.48
CA GLU A 128 -18.82 -16.82 -12.72
C GLU A 128 -18.25 -17.86 -13.69
N GLU A 129 -17.08 -18.38 -13.32
CA GLU A 129 -16.37 -19.42 -14.03
C GLU A 129 -16.80 -20.80 -13.53
N SER A 130 -16.57 -21.84 -14.34
CA SER A 130 -16.84 -23.24 -13.95
C SER A 130 -16.14 -23.73 -12.66
N THR A 131 -15.13 -23.00 -12.19
CA THR A 131 -14.43 -23.23 -10.91
C THR A 131 -15.17 -22.64 -9.70
N GLY A 132 -16.21 -21.82 -9.93
CA GLY A 132 -16.91 -21.01 -8.92
C GLY A 132 -16.28 -19.64 -8.65
N LEU A 133 -15.10 -19.37 -9.24
CA LEU A 133 -14.43 -18.07 -9.17
C LEU A 133 -15.23 -17.03 -9.96
N LYS A 134 -15.17 -15.78 -9.50
CA LYS A 134 -15.87 -14.66 -10.12
C LYS A 134 -14.86 -13.72 -10.76
N THR A 135 -15.21 -13.19 -11.91
CA THR A 135 -14.36 -12.30 -12.72
C THR A 135 -15.20 -11.20 -13.35
N THR A 136 -14.55 -10.26 -14.03
CA THR A 136 -15.21 -9.19 -14.78
C THR A 136 -14.98 -9.34 -16.28
N LEU A 137 -16.02 -9.14 -17.07
CA LEU A 137 -15.96 -9.16 -18.53
C LEU A 137 -16.36 -7.78 -19.08
N PRO A 138 -15.64 -7.22 -20.06
CA PRO A 138 -16.00 -5.95 -20.67
C PRO A 138 -17.31 -6.07 -21.47
N VAL A 139 -18.19 -5.08 -21.32
CA VAL A 139 -19.50 -5.05 -21.97
C VAL A 139 -19.69 -3.78 -22.78
N GLN A 140 -20.21 -3.95 -23.98
CA GLN A 140 -20.82 -2.86 -24.73
C GLN A 140 -22.33 -2.96 -24.60
N TRP A 141 -22.93 -1.97 -23.93
CA TRP A 141 -24.39 -1.89 -23.74
C TRP A 141 -25.09 -1.37 -24.99
N ASP A 142 -26.29 -1.88 -25.23
CA ASP A 142 -27.18 -1.32 -26.25
C ASP A 142 -27.60 0.11 -25.85
N HIS A 143 -27.71 1.00 -26.84
CA HIS A 143 -28.12 2.38 -26.60
C HIS A 143 -29.54 2.46 -26.02
N TYR A 144 -29.73 3.38 -25.07
CA TYR A 144 -31.04 3.67 -24.48
C TYR A 144 -31.19 5.16 -24.19
N GLU A 145 -32.45 5.59 -24.07
CA GLU A 145 -32.82 6.92 -23.59
C GLU A 145 -33.62 6.79 -22.30
N ALA A 146 -33.40 7.70 -21.34
CA ALA A 146 -34.21 7.75 -20.13
C ALA A 146 -35.70 7.89 -20.48
N PRO A 147 -36.58 7.09 -19.85
CA PRO A 147 -38.01 7.18 -20.07
C PRO A 147 -38.55 8.52 -19.57
N LYS A 148 -39.74 8.91 -20.02
CA LYS A 148 -40.38 10.18 -19.58
C LYS A 148 -41.13 10.05 -18.26
N GLU A 149 -41.49 8.84 -17.87
CA GLU A 149 -42.30 8.52 -16.70
C GLU A 149 -41.63 7.40 -15.89
N PRO A 150 -41.82 7.35 -14.56
CA PRO A 150 -41.25 6.30 -13.71
C PRO A 150 -41.61 4.91 -14.23
N THR A 151 -40.59 4.08 -14.48
CA THR A 151 -40.75 2.75 -15.05
C THR A 151 -39.48 1.93 -14.85
N THR A 152 -39.52 0.63 -15.16
CA THR A 152 -38.33 -0.22 -15.21
C THR A 152 -38.05 -0.61 -16.65
N ILE A 153 -36.83 -0.35 -17.12
CA ILE A 153 -36.37 -0.82 -18.42
C ILE A 153 -35.40 -1.99 -18.24
N ARG A 154 -35.34 -2.86 -19.24
CA ARG A 154 -34.34 -3.93 -19.35
C ARG A 154 -33.53 -3.69 -20.60
N LEU A 155 -32.22 -3.72 -20.45
CA LEU A 155 -31.26 -3.53 -21.52
C LEU A 155 -30.40 -4.77 -21.66
N THR A 156 -29.99 -5.04 -22.89
CA THR A 156 -29.01 -6.07 -23.20
C THR A 156 -27.67 -5.42 -23.55
N GLY A 157 -26.60 -6.18 -23.42
CA GLY A 157 -25.28 -5.82 -23.89
C GLY A 157 -24.64 -6.96 -24.67
N THR A 158 -23.41 -6.74 -25.10
CA THR A 158 -22.58 -7.76 -25.73
C THR A 158 -21.20 -7.75 -25.09
N VAL A 159 -20.74 -8.92 -24.64
CA VAL A 159 -19.34 -9.10 -24.22
C VAL A 159 -18.50 -9.33 -25.48
N LYS A 160 -17.44 -8.52 -25.66
CA LYS A 160 -16.61 -8.52 -26.86
C LYS A 160 -16.07 -9.93 -27.16
N GLU A 161 -16.07 -10.33 -28.44
CA GLU A 161 -15.53 -11.61 -28.93
C GLU A 161 -16.20 -12.87 -28.35
N THR A 162 -17.40 -12.73 -27.76
CA THR A 162 -18.21 -13.85 -27.28
C THR A 162 -19.67 -13.74 -27.74
N ASN A 163 -20.44 -14.82 -27.57
CA ASN A 163 -21.91 -14.80 -27.77
C ASN A 163 -22.68 -14.47 -26.49
N LEU A 164 -21.99 -14.05 -25.43
CA LEU A 164 -22.58 -13.77 -24.12
C LEU A 164 -23.39 -12.46 -24.17
N LYS A 165 -24.62 -12.52 -23.65
CA LYS A 165 -25.61 -11.44 -23.64
C LYS A 165 -25.95 -11.03 -22.20
N PRO A 166 -25.15 -10.15 -21.57
CA PRO A 166 -25.47 -9.62 -20.25
C PRO A 166 -26.74 -8.77 -20.30
N SER A 167 -27.41 -8.64 -19.15
CA SER A 167 -28.60 -7.81 -19.00
C SER A 167 -28.46 -6.81 -17.86
N ALA A 168 -28.97 -5.60 -18.08
CA ALA A 168 -29.12 -4.59 -17.05
C ALA A 168 -30.61 -4.25 -16.85
N VAL A 169 -31.00 -4.02 -15.60
CA VAL A 169 -32.35 -3.62 -15.20
C VAL A 169 -32.23 -2.26 -14.52
N ILE A 170 -32.82 -1.24 -15.11
CA ILE A 170 -32.77 0.12 -14.57
C ILE A 170 -34.17 0.52 -14.10
N GLN A 171 -34.31 0.82 -12.82
CA GLN A 171 -35.53 1.35 -12.24
C GLN A 171 -35.47 2.89 -12.23
N PHE A 172 -36.33 3.53 -13.00
CA PHE A 172 -36.49 4.98 -13.03
C PHE A 172 -37.55 5.43 -12.02
N LEU A 173 -37.15 6.26 -11.07
CA LEU A 173 -38.01 6.83 -10.04
C LEU A 173 -38.26 8.33 -10.29
N SER A 174 -39.38 8.85 -9.80
CA SER A 174 -39.62 10.29 -9.72
C SER A 174 -38.75 10.93 -8.62
N GLU A 175 -38.34 12.19 -8.79
CA GLU A 175 -37.49 12.96 -7.84
C GLU A 175 -37.94 12.91 -6.36
N HIS A 176 -39.21 12.60 -6.07
CA HIS A 176 -39.76 12.60 -4.72
C HIS A 176 -39.66 11.25 -3.98
N VAL A 177 -39.00 10.26 -4.57
CA VAL A 177 -38.76 8.94 -3.96
C VAL A 177 -37.26 8.74 -3.81
N VAL A 178 -36.67 9.35 -2.78
CA VAL A 178 -35.31 8.99 -2.36
C VAL A 178 -35.35 8.74 -0.86
N ASP A 179 -35.22 7.46 -0.52
CA ASP A 179 -34.79 7.06 0.81
C ASP A 179 -33.31 7.43 0.90
N VAL A 180 -33.03 8.58 1.51
CA VAL A 180 -31.66 9.04 1.74
C VAL A 180 -31.05 8.04 2.72
N LYS A 181 -30.27 7.06 2.24
CA LYS A 181 -29.41 6.25 3.11
C LYS A 181 -28.68 7.25 4.02
N ALA A 182 -28.94 7.17 5.32
CA ALA A 182 -28.42 8.12 6.29
C ALA A 182 -26.90 8.22 6.14
N ASN A 183 -26.39 9.42 5.92
CA ASN A 183 -24.96 9.70 5.95
C ASN A 183 -24.43 9.28 7.33
N ARG A 184 -23.65 8.20 7.36
CA ARG A 184 -22.91 7.74 8.53
C ARG A 184 -21.62 8.53 8.59
N GLY A 185 -21.75 9.84 8.83
CA GLY A 185 -20.60 10.72 8.96
C GLY A 185 -19.59 10.16 9.96
N ARG A 186 -18.35 10.66 9.88
CA ARG A 186 -17.26 10.22 10.75
C ARG A 186 -17.68 10.21 12.22
N LYS A 187 -17.43 9.10 12.92
CA LYS A 187 -17.76 8.89 14.33
C LYS A 187 -16.60 9.22 15.26
N VAL A 188 -15.37 8.98 14.80
CA VAL A 188 -14.13 9.31 15.51
C VAL A 188 -13.12 9.92 14.54
N TRP A 189 -12.30 10.84 15.03
CA TRP A 189 -11.27 11.53 14.28
C TRP A 189 -9.89 11.03 14.71
N PRO A 190 -8.97 10.79 13.77
CA PRO A 190 -7.58 10.57 14.12
C PRO A 190 -7.01 11.85 14.73
N LEU A 191 -6.09 11.68 15.68
CA LEU A 191 -5.33 12.82 16.19
C LEU A 191 -4.25 13.24 15.17
N SER A 192 -3.86 14.51 15.22
CA SER A 192 -2.75 15.00 14.41
C SER A 192 -1.47 14.25 14.79
N PRO A 193 -0.64 13.80 13.83
CA PRO A 193 0.61 13.11 14.16
C PRO A 193 1.48 13.87 15.17
N GLY A 194 1.49 15.21 15.10
CA GLY A 194 2.26 16.06 16.02
C GLY A 194 1.72 16.18 17.45
N SER A 195 0.54 15.65 17.77
CA SER A 195 -0.01 15.62 19.13
C SER A 195 0.32 14.33 19.90
N VAL A 196 0.97 13.37 19.25
CA VAL A 196 1.36 12.08 19.82
C VAL A 196 2.88 11.96 19.77
N MET A 197 3.51 11.69 20.91
CA MET A 197 4.95 11.54 21.03
C MET A 197 5.26 10.10 21.41
N LEU A 198 6.06 9.40 20.59
CA LEU A 198 6.59 8.08 20.96
C LEU A 198 7.56 8.22 22.12
N LYS A 199 7.60 7.22 23.00
CA LYS A 199 8.49 7.24 24.15
C LYS A 199 9.88 6.72 23.78
N GLU A 200 10.92 7.43 24.23
CA GLU A 200 12.31 7.02 24.09
C GLU A 200 12.54 5.60 24.65
N GLY A 201 13.35 4.82 23.93
CA GLY A 201 13.64 3.42 24.26
C GLY A 201 12.55 2.42 23.84
N SER A 202 11.48 2.88 23.19
CA SER A 202 10.57 1.99 22.46
C SER A 202 11.10 1.70 21.05
N VAL A 203 10.87 0.48 20.56
CA VAL A 203 11.29 0.08 19.19
C VAL A 203 10.74 1.02 18.11
N PHE A 204 9.53 1.55 18.29
CA PHE A 204 8.92 2.48 17.35
C PHE A 204 9.63 3.83 17.32
N CYS A 205 10.05 4.36 18.48
CA CYS A 205 10.83 5.59 18.57
C CYS A 205 12.21 5.40 17.93
N ASP A 206 12.89 4.30 18.25
CA ASP A 206 14.22 3.99 17.72
C ASP A 206 14.21 3.88 16.19
N GLU A 207 13.20 3.21 15.61
CA GLU A 207 13.04 3.11 14.16
C GLU A 207 12.68 4.46 13.52
N GLN A 208 11.87 5.28 14.18
CA GLN A 208 11.59 6.64 13.72
C GLN A 208 12.87 7.48 13.68
N ASP A 209 13.68 7.45 14.72
CA ASP A 209 14.94 8.21 14.80
C ASP A 209 15.96 7.80 13.74
N LYS A 210 16.06 6.50 13.43
CA LYS A 210 16.90 6.00 12.33
C LYS A 210 16.49 6.57 10.98
N MET A 211 15.18 6.68 10.71
CA MET A 211 14.69 7.28 9.47
C MET A 211 14.92 8.79 9.43
N ILE A 212 14.74 9.48 10.55
CA ILE A 212 15.06 10.92 10.63
C ILE A 212 16.52 11.16 10.25
N GLN A 213 17.44 10.36 10.80
CA GLN A 213 18.85 10.48 10.47
C GLN A 213 19.09 10.25 8.98
N HIS A 214 18.47 9.22 8.40
CA HIS A 214 18.54 8.97 6.95
C HIS A 214 18.04 10.17 6.11
N LEU A 215 16.91 10.78 6.46
CA LEU A 215 16.39 11.96 5.75
C LEU A 215 17.32 13.17 5.88
N ILE A 216 17.92 13.39 7.06
CA ILE A 216 18.90 14.46 7.27
C ILE A 216 20.12 14.26 6.37
N ASP A 217 20.61 13.03 6.26
CA ASP A 217 21.81 12.68 5.49
C ASP A 217 21.57 12.58 3.98
N THR A 218 20.31 12.59 3.53
CA THR A 218 19.94 12.47 2.12
C THR A 218 20.30 13.74 1.33
N ASP A 219 20.87 13.56 0.14
CA ASP A 219 21.18 14.65 -0.80
C ASP A 219 19.92 15.16 -1.50
N ASP A 220 19.47 16.36 -1.15
CA ASP A 220 18.27 16.98 -1.71
C ASP A 220 18.44 17.34 -3.20
N ASP A 221 19.67 17.63 -3.65
CA ASP A 221 19.92 17.93 -5.05
C ASP A 221 19.84 16.67 -5.92
N GLN A 222 20.21 15.52 -5.38
CA GLN A 222 19.98 14.22 -6.03
C GLN A 222 18.47 13.96 -6.17
N MET A 223 17.67 14.22 -5.13
CA MET A 223 16.19 14.10 -5.19
C MET A 223 15.53 15.05 -6.21
N LEU A 224 16.17 16.17 -6.53
CA LEU A 224 15.71 17.13 -7.54
C LEU A 224 16.27 16.86 -8.95
N TYR A 225 17.22 15.92 -9.10
CA TYR A 225 17.99 15.72 -10.33
C TYR A 225 17.10 15.60 -11.57
N ASN A 226 16.14 14.68 -11.56
CA ASN A 226 15.31 14.42 -12.73
C ASN A 226 14.34 15.58 -13.04
N PHE A 227 13.84 16.28 -12.03
CA PHE A 227 13.02 17.48 -12.21
C PHE A 227 13.81 18.58 -12.90
N ARG A 228 15.05 18.81 -12.46
CA ARG A 228 15.93 19.82 -13.03
C ARG A 228 16.32 19.50 -14.46
N VAL A 229 16.65 18.24 -14.75
CA VAL A 229 16.90 17.77 -16.12
C VAL A 229 15.67 17.97 -17.02
N ALA A 230 14.47 17.60 -16.56
CA ALA A 230 13.23 17.79 -17.31
C ALA A 230 12.91 19.27 -17.54
N ALA A 231 13.16 20.12 -16.54
CA ALA A 231 12.96 21.57 -16.61
C ALA A 231 14.08 22.30 -17.37
N GLY A 232 15.23 21.65 -17.63
CA GLY A 232 16.37 22.26 -18.29
C GLY A 232 17.13 23.26 -17.42
N VAL A 233 17.03 23.12 -16.09
CA VAL A 233 17.74 23.94 -15.10
C VAL A 233 18.95 23.19 -14.53
N ASP A 234 19.88 23.90 -13.90
CA ASP A 234 21.15 23.35 -13.41
C ASP A 234 20.92 22.28 -12.31
N THR A 235 21.49 21.09 -12.49
CA THR A 235 21.42 19.98 -11.51
C THR A 235 22.31 20.21 -10.28
N ARG A 236 23.07 21.32 -10.23
CA ARG A 236 24.02 21.66 -9.15
C ARG A 236 25.11 20.61 -8.96
N GLY A 237 25.44 19.87 -10.03
CA GLY A 237 26.44 18.80 -9.99
C GLY A 237 25.99 17.53 -9.26
N ALA A 238 24.72 17.42 -8.88
CA ALA A 238 24.20 16.22 -8.21
C ALA A 238 24.33 14.97 -9.09
N LEU A 239 24.53 13.83 -8.42
CA LEU A 239 24.51 12.54 -9.07
C LEU A 239 23.08 12.21 -9.56
N PRO A 240 22.94 11.45 -10.66
CA PRO A 240 21.65 10.95 -11.07
C PRO A 240 21.00 10.06 -9.99
N MET A 241 19.67 10.02 -9.99
CA MET A 241 18.93 9.02 -9.24
C MET A 241 19.21 7.60 -9.78
N THR A 242 18.96 6.58 -8.98
CA THR A 242 19.17 5.16 -9.31
C THR A 242 17.86 4.37 -9.33
N GLY A 243 17.91 3.12 -9.78
CA GLY A 243 16.78 2.20 -9.69
C GLY A 243 15.59 2.64 -10.56
N TRP A 244 14.37 2.52 -10.05
CA TRP A 244 13.14 2.91 -10.78
C TRP A 244 13.02 4.43 -10.99
N ASP A 245 13.82 5.19 -10.25
CA ASP A 245 13.95 6.63 -10.38
C ASP A 245 15.13 7.06 -11.28
N ALA A 246 15.86 6.11 -11.88
CA ALA A 246 16.97 6.43 -12.77
C ALA A 246 16.52 7.23 -14.01
N PRO A 247 17.39 8.03 -14.65
CA PRO A 247 17.03 8.81 -15.84
C PRO A 247 16.52 7.98 -17.02
N SER A 248 16.90 6.69 -17.10
CA SER A 248 16.43 5.74 -18.12
C SER A 248 15.04 5.16 -17.82
N CYS A 249 14.57 5.27 -16.58
CA CYS A 249 13.29 4.72 -16.13
C CYS A 249 12.15 5.74 -16.28
N ASN A 250 10.94 5.22 -16.51
CA ASN A 250 9.74 6.03 -16.73
C ASN A 250 8.96 6.37 -15.45
N LEU A 251 9.29 5.77 -14.30
CA LEU A 251 8.65 6.07 -13.01
C LEU A 251 9.29 7.26 -12.28
N ARG A 252 10.41 7.79 -12.78
CA ARG A 252 11.20 8.85 -12.15
C ARG A 252 10.38 10.03 -11.62
N GLY A 253 10.75 10.53 -10.46
CA GLY A 253 10.07 11.56 -9.67
C GLY A 253 9.18 11.01 -8.54
N HIS A 254 8.86 9.71 -8.55
CA HIS A 254 7.97 9.13 -7.53
C HIS A 254 8.63 9.10 -6.15
N THR A 255 9.93 8.79 -6.06
CA THR A 255 10.66 8.79 -4.78
C THR A 255 10.74 10.20 -4.21
N THR A 256 10.96 11.22 -5.03
CA THR A 256 10.94 12.63 -4.59
C THR A 256 9.59 13.01 -3.98
N GLY A 257 8.48 12.52 -4.54
CA GLY A 257 7.15 12.72 -3.98
C GLY A 257 7.00 12.11 -2.57
N HIS A 258 7.41 10.85 -2.40
CA HIS A 258 7.46 10.20 -1.09
C HIS A 258 8.42 10.88 -0.11
N TYR A 259 9.56 11.38 -0.60
CA TYR A 259 10.53 12.10 0.20
C TYR A 259 9.94 13.40 0.79
N LEU A 260 9.20 14.17 -0.01
CA LEU A 260 8.45 15.34 0.49
C LEU A 260 7.47 14.97 1.61
N SER A 261 6.65 13.92 1.41
CA SER A 261 5.74 13.41 2.45
C SER A 261 6.51 13.00 3.71
N SER A 262 7.62 12.28 3.56
CA SER A 262 8.45 11.81 4.68
C SER A 262 9.07 12.96 5.48
N LEU A 263 9.56 14.01 4.82
CA LEU A 263 10.08 15.20 5.49
C LEU A 263 8.98 15.94 6.25
N ALA A 264 7.80 16.11 5.63
CA ALA A 264 6.67 16.79 6.26
C ALA A 264 6.14 16.00 7.47
N LEU A 265 6.03 14.67 7.35
CA LEU A 265 5.66 13.79 8.46
C LEU A 265 6.72 13.81 9.56
N GLY A 266 8.00 13.65 9.22
CA GLY A 266 9.11 13.67 10.17
C GLY A 266 9.22 14.98 10.92
N TRP A 267 9.04 16.11 10.22
CA TRP A 267 8.87 17.42 10.85
C TRP A 267 7.67 17.34 11.80
N SER A 268 6.46 17.05 11.32
CA SER A 268 5.23 17.09 12.13
C SER A 268 5.35 16.42 13.51
N VAL A 269 6.05 15.28 13.60
CA VAL A 269 6.22 14.49 14.83
C VAL A 269 7.45 14.87 15.69
N THR A 270 8.49 15.49 15.13
CA THR A 270 9.77 15.72 15.87
C THR A 270 10.18 17.16 16.07
N LYS A 271 9.71 18.10 15.24
CA LYS A 271 10.06 19.51 15.40
C LYS A 271 11.54 19.84 15.18
N LYS A 272 12.26 18.97 14.46
CA LYS A 272 13.63 19.22 13.98
C LYS A 272 13.66 20.21 12.81
N THR A 273 14.48 21.25 12.94
CA THR A 273 14.57 22.36 11.98
C THR A 273 15.24 21.96 10.67
N GLU A 274 16.15 20.99 10.70
CA GLU A 274 16.85 20.47 9.51
C GLU A 274 15.88 19.90 8.49
N LEU A 275 14.80 19.23 8.95
CA LEU A 275 13.75 18.71 8.07
C LEU A 275 12.95 19.86 7.43
N MET A 276 12.71 20.95 8.18
CA MET A 276 12.04 22.13 7.65
C MET A 276 12.89 22.84 6.58
N ASP A 277 14.20 22.99 6.82
CA ASP A 277 15.12 23.60 5.87
C ASP A 277 15.12 22.84 4.53
N LYS A 278 15.11 21.49 4.59
CA LYS A 278 14.98 20.62 3.43
C LYS A 278 13.64 20.79 2.71
N ILE A 279 12.52 20.87 3.43
CA ILE A 279 11.19 21.11 2.84
C ILE A 279 11.19 22.43 2.08
N VAL A 280 11.63 23.52 2.72
CA VAL A 280 11.67 24.85 2.08
C VAL A 280 12.50 24.80 0.80
N TYR A 281 13.69 24.21 0.86
CA TYR A 281 14.61 24.10 -0.27
C TYR A 281 14.01 23.32 -1.47
N LEU A 282 13.39 22.17 -1.20
CA LEU A 282 12.77 21.34 -2.23
C LEU A 282 11.58 22.04 -2.87
N ILE A 283 10.72 22.67 -2.07
CA ILE A 283 9.52 23.35 -2.57
C ILE A 283 9.88 24.55 -3.44
N GLU A 284 10.87 25.36 -3.03
CA GLU A 284 11.39 26.46 -3.84
C GLU A 284 11.98 25.96 -5.17
N SER A 285 12.79 24.90 -5.11
CA SER A 285 13.40 24.29 -6.31
C SER A 285 12.36 23.68 -7.26
N LEU A 286 11.31 23.04 -6.72
CA LEU A 286 10.21 22.50 -7.52
C LEU A 286 9.35 23.60 -8.13
N SER A 287 9.18 24.73 -7.44
CA SER A 287 8.52 25.92 -8.01
C SER A 287 9.31 26.48 -9.20
N GLU A 288 10.65 26.53 -9.10
CA GLU A 288 11.53 26.92 -10.22
C GLU A 288 11.35 25.95 -11.40
N CYS A 289 11.38 24.64 -11.14
CA CYS A 289 11.19 23.62 -12.17
C CYS A 289 9.81 23.72 -12.84
N GLN A 290 8.73 23.96 -12.09
CA GLN A 290 7.38 24.10 -12.63
C GLN A 290 7.29 25.29 -13.60
N ASN A 291 7.88 26.43 -13.23
CA ASN A 291 7.90 27.61 -14.10
C ASN A 291 8.74 27.36 -15.37
N ALA A 292 9.92 26.75 -15.22
CA ALA A 292 10.79 26.45 -16.35
C ALA A 292 10.19 25.40 -17.32
N LEU A 293 9.43 24.43 -16.82
CA LEU A 293 8.69 23.47 -17.66
C LEU A 293 7.66 24.17 -18.55
N GLU A 294 6.94 25.16 -18.01
CA GLU A 294 5.98 25.98 -18.77
C GLU A 294 6.71 26.80 -19.86
N GLU A 295 7.83 27.43 -19.54
CA GLU A 295 8.67 28.16 -20.52
C GLU A 295 9.21 27.25 -21.64
N ARG A 296 9.40 25.97 -21.34
CA ARG A 296 9.81 24.93 -22.30
C ARG A 296 8.66 24.31 -23.09
N GLY A 297 7.45 24.82 -22.92
CA GLY A 297 6.27 24.44 -23.72
C GLY A 297 5.44 23.32 -23.12
N CYS A 298 5.66 22.91 -21.87
CA CYS A 298 4.67 22.10 -21.16
C CYS A 298 3.44 22.93 -20.84
N SER A 299 2.28 22.28 -20.77
CA SER A 299 1.02 22.92 -20.41
C SER A 299 1.11 23.54 -19.01
N LYS A 300 0.48 24.71 -18.84
CA LYS A 300 0.49 25.48 -17.60
C LYS A 300 0.14 24.62 -16.38
N GLY A 301 0.95 24.75 -15.33
CA GLY A 301 0.77 24.05 -14.06
C GLY A 301 1.31 22.62 -14.01
N PHE A 302 1.82 22.08 -15.12
CA PHE A 302 2.48 20.79 -15.15
C PHE A 302 3.78 20.79 -14.33
N LEU A 303 3.95 19.77 -13.49
CA LEU A 303 5.20 19.48 -12.80
C LEU A 303 5.42 17.97 -12.76
N SER A 304 6.54 17.51 -13.30
CA SER A 304 7.01 16.12 -13.18
C SER A 304 8.51 16.06 -13.50
N ALA A 305 9.13 14.93 -13.22
CA ALA A 305 10.51 14.59 -13.58
C ALA A 305 10.68 14.17 -15.06
N TYR A 306 9.66 14.44 -15.88
CA TYR A 306 9.61 14.21 -17.32
C TYR A 306 8.57 15.12 -17.98
N SER A 307 8.54 15.19 -19.31
CA SER A 307 7.53 15.95 -20.07
C SER A 307 6.18 15.23 -20.16
N GLU A 308 5.16 15.90 -20.67
CA GLU A 308 3.78 15.37 -20.78
C GLU A 308 3.60 14.12 -21.64
N ARG A 309 4.65 13.68 -22.35
CA ARG A 309 4.63 12.59 -23.34
C ARG A 309 4.02 11.29 -22.81
N GLN A 310 4.30 10.89 -21.58
CA GLN A 310 3.74 9.64 -21.03
C GLN A 310 2.22 9.71 -20.88
N PHE A 311 1.67 10.88 -20.56
CA PHE A 311 0.23 11.10 -20.45
C PHE A 311 -0.41 11.04 -21.84
N ASP A 312 0.19 11.69 -22.84
CA ASP A 312 -0.29 11.65 -24.24
C ASP A 312 -0.31 10.20 -24.80
N LEU A 313 0.70 9.40 -24.43
CA LEU A 313 0.78 7.99 -24.80
C LEU A 313 -0.23 7.11 -24.05
N LEU A 314 -0.52 7.40 -22.78
CA LEU A 314 -1.55 6.71 -22.02
C LEU A 314 -2.95 6.98 -22.61
N GLU A 315 -3.23 8.21 -23.03
CA GLU A 315 -4.49 8.59 -23.68
C GLU A 315 -4.73 7.83 -25.00
N THR A 316 -3.67 7.25 -25.59
CA THR A 316 -3.73 6.39 -26.78
C THR A 316 -3.53 4.90 -26.45
N TYR A 317 -3.63 4.52 -25.17
CA TYR A 317 -3.55 3.16 -24.64
C TYR A 317 -2.21 2.46 -24.84
N THR A 318 -1.11 3.22 -24.80
CA THR A 318 0.24 2.65 -24.85
C THR A 318 0.48 1.79 -23.59
N PRO A 319 0.82 0.49 -23.73
CA PRO A 319 0.99 -0.38 -22.59
C PRO A 319 2.35 -0.22 -21.90
N TYR A 320 2.43 -0.78 -20.70
CA TYR A 320 3.68 -1.05 -20.02
C TYR A 320 4.55 -2.04 -20.83
N PRO A 321 5.91 -1.96 -20.80
CA PRO A 321 6.76 -0.98 -20.12
C PRO A 321 7.11 0.27 -20.94
N THR A 322 6.48 0.47 -22.11
CA THR A 322 6.77 1.64 -22.98
C THR A 322 6.51 2.97 -22.25
N ILE A 323 5.46 3.01 -21.44
CA ILE A 323 5.22 4.02 -20.41
C ILE A 323 5.10 3.33 -19.06
N TRP A 324 5.22 4.08 -17.96
CA TRP A 324 5.10 3.52 -16.63
C TRP A 324 4.32 4.46 -15.69
N ALA A 325 3.09 4.05 -15.36
CA ALA A 325 2.23 4.63 -14.32
C ALA A 325 2.33 6.16 -14.16
N PRO A 326 2.09 6.97 -15.22
CA PRO A 326 2.35 8.41 -15.17
C PRO A 326 1.50 9.16 -14.14
N TYR A 327 0.28 8.69 -13.87
CA TYR A 327 -0.59 9.27 -12.84
C TYR A 327 -0.23 8.80 -11.42
N TYR A 328 0.33 7.60 -11.25
CA TYR A 328 0.90 7.17 -9.96
C TYR A 328 2.05 8.08 -9.53
N THR A 329 2.99 8.36 -10.44
CA THR A 329 4.11 9.26 -10.14
C THR A 329 3.61 10.67 -9.81
N LEU A 330 2.62 11.15 -10.57
CA LEU A 330 1.99 12.44 -10.31
C LEU A 330 1.32 12.48 -8.93
N ASP A 331 0.61 11.42 -8.54
CA ASP A 331 0.02 11.27 -7.20
C ASP A 331 1.07 11.43 -6.10
N LYS A 332 2.23 10.76 -6.20
CA LYS A 332 3.27 10.88 -5.15
C LYS A 332 3.77 12.31 -5.00
N ILE A 333 4.00 13.01 -6.12
CA ILE A 333 4.43 14.41 -6.10
C ILE A 333 3.33 15.29 -5.48
N MET A 334 2.08 15.12 -5.92
CA MET A 334 0.96 15.92 -5.42
C MET A 334 0.66 15.65 -3.94
N SER A 335 0.72 14.40 -3.51
CA SER A 335 0.56 14.00 -2.10
C SER A 335 1.68 14.55 -1.23
N GLY A 336 2.94 14.52 -1.70
CA GLY A 336 4.07 15.17 -1.02
C GLY A 336 3.90 16.67 -0.85
N LEU A 337 3.47 17.38 -1.90
CA LEU A 337 3.15 18.80 -1.83
C LEU A 337 2.00 19.10 -0.86
N TYR A 338 0.97 18.25 -0.86
CA TYR A 338 -0.14 18.36 0.08
C TYR A 338 0.32 18.18 1.53
N ASP A 339 1.18 17.21 1.81
CA ASP A 339 1.72 16.95 3.15
C ASP A 339 2.61 18.12 3.60
N CYS A 340 3.47 18.67 2.73
CA CYS A 340 4.25 19.88 3.04
C CYS A 340 3.38 21.10 3.35
N TYR A 341 2.20 21.24 2.73
CA TYR A 341 1.25 22.29 3.08
C TYR A 341 0.54 21.98 4.41
N SER A 342 -0.04 20.78 4.54
CA SER A 342 -0.94 20.44 5.65
C SER A 342 -0.22 20.19 6.98
N LEU A 343 1.06 19.78 6.94
CA LEU A 343 1.85 19.43 8.12
C LEU A 343 2.98 20.42 8.42
N ALA A 344 3.42 21.18 7.42
CA ALA A 344 4.54 22.13 7.53
C ALA A 344 4.19 23.55 7.04
N ASP A 345 2.91 23.86 6.86
CA ASP A 345 2.38 25.19 6.54
C ASP A 345 2.98 25.85 5.27
N SER A 346 3.47 25.05 4.32
CA SER A 346 4.07 25.57 3.08
C SER A 346 2.99 26.04 2.09
N SER A 347 2.71 27.35 2.10
CA SER A 347 1.77 27.98 1.17
C SER A 347 2.23 27.89 -0.30
N LEU A 348 3.55 27.86 -0.53
CA LEU A 348 4.11 27.67 -1.87
C LEU A 348 3.82 26.25 -2.39
N ALA A 349 3.90 25.22 -1.53
CA ALA A 349 3.54 23.86 -1.91
C ALA A 349 2.07 23.77 -2.35
N LEU A 350 1.15 24.42 -1.63
CA LEU A 350 -0.26 24.49 -2.02
C LEU A 350 -0.46 25.20 -3.37
N ASN A 351 0.32 26.25 -3.66
CA ASN A 351 0.24 26.95 -4.94
C ASN A 351 0.63 26.03 -6.11
N ILE A 352 1.76 25.32 -5.98
CA ILE A 352 2.22 24.34 -6.97
C ILE A 352 1.15 23.25 -7.15
N LEU A 353 0.64 22.71 -6.04
CA LEU A 353 -0.36 21.65 -6.04
C LEU A 353 -1.67 22.07 -6.73
N CYS A 354 -2.18 23.28 -6.46
CA CYS A 354 -3.38 23.79 -7.14
C CYS A 354 -3.19 23.89 -8.65
N LYS A 355 -2.02 24.37 -9.10
CA LYS A 355 -1.69 24.44 -10.53
C LYS A 355 -1.64 23.05 -11.16
N MET A 356 -1.09 22.06 -10.47
CA MET A 356 -1.09 20.66 -10.92
C MET A 356 -2.52 20.11 -10.98
N GLY A 357 -3.35 20.35 -9.97
CA GLY A 357 -4.76 19.92 -9.96
C GLY A 357 -5.58 20.53 -11.11
N ASP A 358 -5.33 21.80 -11.43
CA ASP A 358 -5.92 22.47 -12.60
C ASP A 358 -5.47 21.82 -13.91
N TRP A 359 -4.18 21.52 -14.05
CA TRP A 359 -3.65 20.79 -15.20
C TRP A 359 -4.29 19.40 -15.38
N VAL A 360 -4.48 18.65 -14.30
CA VAL A 360 -5.14 17.32 -14.35
C VAL A 360 -6.59 17.46 -14.83
N TYR A 361 -7.33 18.44 -14.29
CA TYR A 361 -8.70 18.73 -14.70
C TYR A 361 -8.80 19.03 -16.21
N GLU A 362 -7.98 19.96 -16.70
CA GLU A 362 -7.99 20.36 -18.11
C GLU A 362 -7.66 19.17 -19.03
N ARG A 363 -6.72 18.30 -18.62
CA ARG A 363 -6.35 17.13 -19.42
C ARG A 363 -7.42 16.03 -19.43
N LEU A 364 -8.02 15.71 -18.29
CA LEU A 364 -8.99 14.60 -18.20
C LEU A 364 -10.39 14.98 -18.66
N SER A 365 -10.79 16.25 -18.50
CA SER A 365 -12.14 16.72 -18.88
C SER A 365 -12.44 16.68 -20.38
N ARG A 366 -11.41 16.57 -21.23
CA ARG A 366 -11.56 16.40 -22.69
C ARG A 366 -11.73 14.95 -23.14
N LEU A 367 -11.59 13.97 -22.24
CA LEU A 367 -11.65 12.55 -22.55
C LEU A 367 -13.07 12.01 -22.34
N SER A 368 -13.46 11.04 -23.17
CA SER A 368 -14.75 10.36 -22.98
C SER A 368 -14.70 9.38 -21.81
N ARG A 369 -15.85 9.08 -21.19
CA ARG A 369 -15.95 8.08 -20.11
C ARG A 369 -15.35 6.72 -20.51
N ASN A 370 -15.70 6.22 -21.70
CA ASN A 370 -15.14 4.97 -22.25
C ASN A 370 -13.61 4.99 -22.38
N GLN A 371 -13.02 6.14 -22.70
CA GLN A 371 -11.56 6.29 -22.80
C GLN A 371 -10.91 6.23 -21.42
N LEU A 372 -11.49 6.93 -20.43
CA LEU A 372 -11.04 6.89 -19.03
C LEU A 372 -11.13 5.47 -18.47
N ASP A 373 -12.27 4.80 -18.61
CA ASP A 373 -12.47 3.41 -18.14
C ASP A 373 -11.42 2.46 -18.73
N LYS A 374 -11.13 2.62 -20.02
CA LYS A 374 -10.12 1.81 -20.69
C LYS A 374 -8.72 2.13 -20.16
N MET A 375 -8.35 3.40 -19.97
CA MET A 375 -7.06 3.79 -19.38
C MET A 375 -6.85 3.14 -18.01
N TRP A 376 -7.84 3.25 -17.12
CA TRP A 376 -7.75 2.76 -15.74
C TRP A 376 -7.79 1.24 -15.60
N SER A 377 -8.32 0.55 -16.62
CA SER A 377 -8.30 -0.92 -16.69
C SER A 377 -6.94 -1.53 -17.10
N MET A 378 -5.99 -0.71 -17.56
CA MET A 378 -4.69 -1.18 -18.05
C MET A 378 -3.74 -1.57 -16.91
N TYR A 379 -3.06 -2.69 -17.07
CA TYR A 379 -2.02 -3.16 -16.14
C TYR A 379 -0.83 -2.19 -16.10
N ILE A 380 -0.50 -1.70 -14.90
CA ILE A 380 0.60 -0.76 -14.56
C ILE A 380 0.54 0.60 -15.29
N ALA A 381 0.44 0.64 -16.62
CA ALA A 381 0.33 1.89 -17.38
C ALA A 381 -0.88 2.75 -16.94
N GLY A 382 -1.99 2.09 -16.60
CA GLY A 382 -3.21 2.71 -16.09
C GLY A 382 -3.20 3.02 -14.60
N GLU A 383 -2.12 2.70 -13.87
CA GLU A 383 -2.04 2.94 -12.44
C GLU A 383 -1.98 4.45 -12.13
N PHE A 384 -2.86 4.89 -11.23
CA PHE A 384 -3.00 6.28 -10.82
C PHE A 384 -2.84 6.51 -9.32
N GLY A 385 -2.44 5.49 -8.55
CA GLY A 385 -2.24 5.62 -7.10
C GLY A 385 -3.41 6.29 -6.37
N GLY A 386 -3.10 7.23 -5.48
CA GLY A 386 -4.05 8.01 -4.69
C GLY A 386 -4.59 9.28 -5.38
N MET A 387 -4.64 9.35 -6.72
CA MET A 387 -5.12 10.55 -7.42
C MET A 387 -6.53 10.99 -6.99
N ILE A 388 -7.44 10.06 -6.69
CA ILE A 388 -8.77 10.39 -6.14
C ILE A 388 -8.60 11.18 -4.83
N SER A 389 -7.81 10.66 -3.89
CA SER A 389 -7.57 11.27 -2.59
C SER A 389 -7.01 12.69 -2.69
N VAL A 390 -5.97 12.91 -3.50
CA VAL A 390 -5.36 14.25 -3.59
C VAL A 390 -6.30 15.28 -4.24
N MET A 391 -7.14 14.85 -5.18
CA MET A 391 -8.15 15.73 -5.77
C MET A 391 -9.30 16.05 -4.79
N VAL A 392 -9.74 15.09 -3.99
CA VAL A 392 -10.73 15.33 -2.91
C VAL A 392 -10.16 16.25 -1.83
N LYS A 393 -8.89 16.08 -1.45
CA LYS A 393 -8.19 16.98 -0.53
C LYS A 393 -8.12 18.41 -1.06
N LEU A 394 -7.77 18.60 -2.34
CA LEU A 394 -7.79 19.90 -3.01
C LEU A 394 -9.19 20.52 -3.02
N TYR A 395 -10.24 19.74 -3.30
CA TYR A 395 -11.62 20.19 -3.17
C TYR A 395 -11.95 20.60 -1.73
N THR A 396 -11.54 19.82 -0.74
CA THR A 396 -11.80 20.10 0.67
C THR A 396 -11.18 21.42 1.12
N LEU A 397 -9.95 21.70 0.69
CA LEU A 397 -9.22 22.93 1.00
C LEU A 397 -9.78 24.16 0.26
N THR A 398 -10.06 24.05 -1.03
CA THR A 398 -10.35 25.20 -1.90
C THR A 398 -11.84 25.40 -2.19
N LYS A 399 -12.65 24.37 -1.95
CA LYS A 399 -14.06 24.26 -2.37
C LYS A 399 -14.30 24.41 -3.89
N LYS A 400 -13.25 24.29 -4.71
CA LYS A 400 -13.35 24.35 -6.18
C LYS A 400 -13.95 23.04 -6.70
N LYS A 401 -15.20 23.07 -7.18
CA LYS A 401 -15.95 21.88 -7.63
C LYS A 401 -15.27 21.10 -8.75
N THR A 402 -14.43 21.76 -9.57
CA THR A 402 -13.67 21.08 -10.63
C THR A 402 -12.76 20.00 -10.05
N TYR A 403 -12.20 20.17 -8.85
CA TYR A 403 -11.35 19.14 -8.25
C TYR A 403 -12.13 17.90 -7.82
N LEU A 404 -13.33 18.06 -7.26
CA LEU A 404 -14.22 16.93 -6.99
C LEU A 404 -14.64 16.23 -8.29
N GLN A 405 -14.95 17.01 -9.33
CA GLN A 405 -15.23 16.48 -10.66
C GLN A 405 -14.04 15.67 -11.22
N THR A 406 -12.81 16.17 -11.05
CA THR A 406 -11.61 15.45 -11.46
C THR A 406 -11.44 14.14 -10.71
N ALA A 407 -11.78 14.10 -9.42
CA ALA A 407 -11.72 12.85 -8.65
C ALA A 407 -12.60 11.75 -9.28
N TYR A 408 -13.81 12.08 -9.74
CA TYR A 408 -14.69 11.13 -10.44
C TYR A 408 -14.16 10.68 -11.82
N TYR A 409 -13.28 11.46 -12.47
CA TYR A 409 -12.64 10.99 -13.71
C TYR A 409 -11.71 9.80 -13.49
N PHE A 410 -11.31 9.52 -12.24
CA PHE A 410 -10.49 8.37 -11.85
C PHE A 410 -11.32 7.16 -11.38
N ASP A 411 -12.66 7.21 -11.42
CA ASP A 411 -13.47 6.04 -11.09
C ASP A 411 -13.06 4.84 -11.96
N ASN A 412 -12.81 3.70 -11.33
CA ASN A 412 -12.39 2.48 -12.01
C ASN A 412 -13.44 1.40 -11.81
N GLU A 413 -14.44 1.34 -12.70
CA GLU A 413 -15.58 0.42 -12.57
C GLU A 413 -15.19 -1.06 -12.61
N LYS A 414 -14.02 -1.41 -13.18
CA LYS A 414 -13.48 -2.77 -13.12
C LYS A 414 -13.21 -3.22 -11.67
N LEU A 415 -12.85 -2.28 -10.79
CA LEU A 415 -12.68 -2.51 -9.36
C LEU A 415 -13.95 -2.16 -8.57
N PHE A 416 -14.52 -0.98 -8.81
CA PHE A 416 -15.58 -0.42 -7.97
C PHE A 416 -16.91 -1.15 -8.08
N TYR A 417 -17.33 -1.57 -9.28
CA TYR A 417 -18.63 -2.22 -9.43
C TYR A 417 -18.69 -3.58 -8.70
N PRO A 418 -17.73 -4.51 -8.83
CA PRO A 418 -17.73 -5.75 -8.05
C PRO A 418 -17.71 -5.52 -6.54
N MET A 419 -16.90 -4.56 -6.06
CA MET A 419 -16.84 -4.24 -4.64
C MET A 419 -18.14 -3.64 -4.12
N GLN A 420 -18.83 -2.81 -4.92
CA GLN A 420 -20.17 -2.31 -4.60
C GLN A 420 -21.16 -3.46 -4.39
N GLU A 421 -21.11 -4.48 -5.25
CA GLU A 421 -21.97 -5.66 -5.18
C GLU A 421 -21.53 -6.69 -4.14
N ASN A 422 -20.46 -6.41 -3.38
CA ASN A 422 -19.84 -7.33 -2.41
C ASN A 422 -19.42 -8.67 -3.03
N ILE A 423 -18.83 -8.60 -4.23
CA ILE A 423 -18.37 -9.77 -4.98
C ILE A 423 -16.86 -9.69 -5.18
N ASP A 424 -16.17 -10.74 -4.75
CA ASP A 424 -14.72 -10.88 -4.94
C ASP A 424 -14.39 -11.23 -6.40
N THR A 425 -13.76 -10.28 -7.09
CA THR A 425 -13.16 -10.45 -8.41
C THR A 425 -11.69 -10.01 -8.42
N LEU A 426 -11.01 -10.09 -7.26
CA LEU A 426 -9.68 -9.51 -7.08
C LEU A 426 -8.57 -10.34 -7.70
N LYS A 427 -8.81 -11.63 -7.95
CA LYS A 427 -7.83 -12.51 -8.62
C LYS A 427 -7.24 -11.83 -9.86
N ASP A 428 -5.91 -11.92 -9.99
CA ASP A 428 -5.12 -11.33 -11.07
C ASP A 428 -5.16 -9.79 -11.13
N MET A 429 -5.64 -9.12 -10.08
CA MET A 429 -5.46 -7.68 -9.90
C MET A 429 -4.18 -7.40 -9.12
N HIS A 430 -3.39 -6.43 -9.58
CA HIS A 430 -2.24 -5.93 -8.83
C HIS A 430 -2.71 -5.26 -7.54
N ALA A 431 -2.29 -5.76 -6.38
CA ALA A 431 -2.84 -5.36 -5.10
C ALA A 431 -2.62 -3.87 -4.81
N ASN A 432 -1.36 -3.42 -4.82
CA ASN A 432 -1.02 -2.06 -4.50
C ASN A 432 -1.50 -1.01 -5.54
N GLN A 433 -1.70 -1.40 -6.80
CA GLN A 433 -2.35 -0.52 -7.80
C GLN A 433 -3.78 -0.14 -7.39
N HIS A 434 -4.51 -1.04 -6.70
CA HIS A 434 -5.95 -0.88 -6.45
C HIS A 434 -6.30 -0.42 -5.03
N ILE A 435 -5.53 -0.78 -3.99
CA ILE A 435 -5.82 -0.36 -2.59
C ILE A 435 -5.92 1.18 -2.43
N PRO A 436 -5.03 2.01 -3.01
CA PRO A 436 -5.15 3.47 -2.95
C PRO A 436 -6.43 4.03 -3.57
N GLN A 437 -6.99 3.35 -4.58
CA GLN A 437 -8.25 3.75 -5.22
C GLN A 437 -9.42 3.58 -4.24
N ILE A 438 -9.40 2.52 -3.43
CA ILE A 438 -10.40 2.25 -2.39
C ILE A 438 -10.33 3.27 -1.25
N MET A 439 -9.13 3.73 -0.89
CA MET A 439 -8.99 4.85 0.04
C MET A 439 -9.62 6.13 -0.52
N GLY A 440 -9.43 6.37 -1.82
CA GLY A 440 -10.12 7.42 -2.55
C GLY A 440 -11.64 7.31 -2.49
N ALA A 441 -12.20 6.10 -2.54
CA ALA A 441 -13.64 5.89 -2.37
C ALA A 441 -14.12 6.34 -0.98
N VAL A 442 -13.38 6.06 0.09
CA VAL A 442 -13.76 6.58 1.42
C VAL A 442 -13.78 8.12 1.43
N GLU A 443 -12.80 8.75 0.81
CA GLU A 443 -12.73 10.22 0.73
C GLU A 443 -13.85 10.82 -0.14
N LEU A 444 -14.22 10.16 -1.24
CA LEU A 444 -15.38 10.54 -2.05
C LEU A 444 -16.67 10.46 -1.23
N TYR A 445 -16.88 9.38 -0.47
CA TYR A 445 -18.01 9.25 0.44
C TYR A 445 -18.07 10.40 1.46
N GLU A 446 -16.94 10.78 2.05
CA GLU A 446 -16.89 11.92 2.98
C GLU A 446 -17.18 13.25 2.29
N ALA A 447 -16.82 13.41 1.01
CA ALA A 447 -16.99 14.64 0.25
C ALA A 447 -18.41 14.83 -0.32
N ASP A 448 -19.07 13.76 -0.76
CA ASP A 448 -20.37 13.82 -1.46
C ASP A 448 -21.54 13.14 -0.71
N GLY A 449 -21.25 12.33 0.31
CA GLY A 449 -22.25 11.59 1.09
C GLY A 449 -22.81 10.34 0.42
N SER A 450 -22.25 9.90 -0.71
CA SER A 450 -22.74 8.78 -1.52
C SER A 450 -22.43 7.44 -0.85
N GLY A 451 -23.47 6.76 -0.34
CA GLY A 451 -23.33 5.45 0.29
C GLY A 451 -22.68 4.37 -0.60
N ARG A 452 -22.69 4.56 -1.92
CA ARG A 452 -21.97 3.71 -2.89
C ARG A 452 -20.50 3.55 -2.53
N TYR A 453 -19.79 4.65 -2.32
CA TYR A 453 -18.34 4.59 -2.09
C TYR A 453 -17.97 4.03 -0.72
N TYR A 454 -18.84 4.23 0.28
CA TYR A 454 -18.71 3.53 1.57
C TYR A 454 -18.88 2.01 1.40
N ASP A 455 -19.92 1.57 0.70
CA ASP A 455 -20.18 0.14 0.46
C ASP A 455 -19.00 -0.48 -0.31
N ILE A 456 -18.46 0.18 -1.35
CA ILE A 456 -17.24 -0.22 -2.07
C ILE A 456 -16.07 -0.45 -1.11
N ALA A 457 -15.74 0.55 -0.29
CA ALA A 457 -14.56 0.47 0.58
C ALA A 457 -14.70 -0.55 1.70
N LYS A 458 -15.89 -0.61 2.32
CA LYS A 458 -16.21 -1.60 3.35
C LYS A 458 -16.13 -3.03 2.81
N ASN A 459 -16.74 -3.28 1.66
CA ASN A 459 -16.79 -4.61 1.06
C ASN A 459 -15.40 -5.06 0.61
N PHE A 460 -14.62 -4.17 -0.05
CA PHE A 460 -13.22 -4.46 -0.40
C PHE A 460 -12.40 -4.87 0.82
N TRP A 461 -12.46 -4.09 1.90
CA TRP A 461 -11.72 -4.41 3.13
C TRP A 461 -12.15 -5.75 3.73
N ASN A 462 -13.46 -6.04 3.77
CA ASN A 462 -13.97 -7.32 4.27
C ASN A 462 -13.53 -8.50 3.40
N ILE A 463 -13.59 -8.36 2.06
CA ILE A 463 -13.16 -9.41 1.12
C ILE A 463 -11.67 -9.70 1.30
N VAL A 464 -10.84 -8.66 1.30
CA VAL A 464 -9.37 -8.81 1.42
C VAL A 464 -8.99 -9.43 2.76
N THR A 465 -9.47 -8.87 3.87
CA THR A 465 -9.09 -9.35 5.22
C THR A 465 -9.65 -10.72 5.55
N ALA A 466 -10.71 -11.17 4.87
CA ALA A 466 -11.26 -12.50 5.07
C ALA A 466 -10.48 -13.60 4.33
N SER A 467 -9.97 -13.32 3.11
CA SER A 467 -9.52 -14.40 2.20
C SER A 467 -8.18 -14.18 1.50
N HIS A 468 -7.57 -12.98 1.58
CA HIS A 468 -6.40 -12.58 0.79
C HIS A 468 -5.19 -12.14 1.64
N VAL A 469 -5.21 -12.41 2.94
CA VAL A 469 -4.16 -11.99 3.88
C VAL A 469 -3.36 -13.18 4.40
N TYR A 470 -2.04 -13.03 4.43
CA TYR A 470 -1.15 -13.93 5.17
C TYR A 470 -1.30 -13.72 6.68
N SER A 471 -0.79 -14.64 7.51
CA SER A 471 -0.88 -14.54 8.98
C SER A 471 -0.24 -13.28 9.57
N ILE A 472 0.73 -12.68 8.87
CA ILE A 472 1.37 -11.42 9.24
C ILE A 472 0.53 -10.19 8.85
N GLY A 473 -0.63 -10.40 8.22
CA GLY A 473 -1.52 -9.38 7.68
C GLY A 473 -1.14 -8.83 6.29
N GLY A 474 0.02 -9.26 5.75
CA GLY A 474 0.48 -8.90 4.42
C GLY A 474 -0.39 -9.46 3.31
N ILE A 475 -0.31 -8.86 2.12
CA ILE A 475 -1.21 -9.13 0.98
C ILE A 475 -0.40 -9.35 -0.30
N GLY A 476 -0.86 -10.31 -1.10
CA GLY A 476 -0.40 -10.56 -2.46
C GLY A 476 0.88 -11.39 -2.56
N GLU A 477 1.10 -11.99 -3.71
CA GLU A 477 2.36 -12.64 -4.09
C GLU A 477 2.72 -12.14 -5.48
N THR A 478 3.99 -11.82 -5.72
CA THR A 478 4.43 -11.15 -6.96
C THR A 478 3.62 -9.90 -7.29
N GLU A 479 3.20 -9.14 -6.27
CA GLU A 479 2.36 -7.92 -6.33
C GLU A 479 0.87 -8.18 -6.66
N MET A 480 0.47 -9.44 -6.87
CA MET A 480 -0.87 -9.80 -7.34
C MET A 480 -1.74 -10.40 -6.24
N PHE A 481 -3.03 -10.08 -6.28
CA PHE A 481 -4.05 -10.90 -5.63
C PHE A 481 -4.20 -12.22 -6.40
N HIS A 482 -4.32 -13.32 -5.66
CA HIS A 482 -4.60 -14.65 -6.20
C HIS A 482 -6.00 -15.10 -5.81
N GLU A 483 -6.31 -16.37 -5.98
CA GLU A 483 -7.57 -16.97 -5.52
C GLU A 483 -7.80 -16.74 -4.02
N PRO A 484 -9.04 -16.48 -3.59
CA PRO A 484 -9.38 -16.39 -2.18
C PRO A 484 -9.14 -17.73 -1.48
N ASN A 485 -8.60 -17.70 -0.27
CA ASN A 485 -8.30 -18.88 0.55
C ASN A 485 -7.33 -19.86 -0.12
N GLU A 486 -6.27 -19.34 -0.77
CA GLU A 486 -5.16 -20.15 -1.31
C GLU A 486 -3.80 -19.76 -0.71
N ILE A 487 -3.80 -19.27 0.53
CA ILE A 487 -2.62 -18.67 1.20
C ILE A 487 -1.38 -19.57 1.14
N MET A 488 -1.48 -20.86 1.48
CA MET A 488 -0.31 -21.75 1.48
C MET A 488 0.24 -22.06 0.08
N THR A 489 -0.58 -21.88 -0.97
CA THR A 489 -0.14 -22.08 -2.36
C THR A 489 0.84 -20.99 -2.79
N TYR A 490 0.78 -19.81 -2.18
CA TYR A 490 1.55 -18.61 -2.56
C TYR A 490 2.57 -18.18 -1.49
N ILE A 491 3.11 -19.16 -0.76
CA ILE A 491 4.20 -18.97 0.21
C ILE A 491 5.55 -19.06 -0.52
N THR A 492 6.12 -17.92 -0.90
CA THR A 492 7.33 -17.81 -1.75
C THR A 492 8.33 -16.78 -1.18
N ASP A 493 9.40 -16.49 -1.93
CA ASP A 493 10.31 -15.36 -1.65
C ASP A 493 9.69 -14.00 -2.02
N LYS A 494 8.57 -14.00 -2.74
CA LYS A 494 7.90 -12.80 -3.25
C LYS A 494 6.51 -12.61 -2.64
N THR A 495 6.31 -13.18 -1.46
CA THR A 495 5.11 -13.01 -0.68
C THR A 495 5.05 -11.61 -0.09
N ALA A 496 3.84 -11.07 0.03
CA ALA A 496 3.47 -9.87 0.78
C ALA A 496 4.33 -8.63 0.45
N GLU A 497 3.82 -7.79 -0.45
CA GLU A 497 4.42 -6.49 -0.73
C GLU A 497 4.18 -5.51 0.44
N SER A 498 5.25 -4.81 0.87
CA SER A 498 5.16 -3.83 1.96
C SER A 498 4.22 -2.66 1.66
N CYS A 499 4.18 -2.15 0.42
CA CYS A 499 3.27 -1.06 0.03
C CYS A 499 1.79 -1.42 0.19
N ALA A 500 1.41 -2.65 -0.18
CA ALA A 500 0.04 -3.11 -0.02
C ALA A 500 -0.39 -3.07 1.45
N SER A 501 0.53 -3.42 2.35
CA SER A 501 0.31 -3.37 3.80
C SER A 501 0.26 -1.94 4.34
N TYR A 502 1.12 -1.06 3.86
CA TYR A 502 1.06 0.37 4.17
C TYR A 502 -0.30 0.98 3.78
N ASN A 503 -0.80 0.69 2.58
CA ASN A 503 -2.07 1.25 2.11
C ASN A 503 -3.30 0.61 2.77
N ILE A 504 -3.29 -0.72 3.03
CA ILE A 504 -4.43 -1.35 3.72
C ILE A 504 -4.55 -0.87 5.16
N LEU A 505 -3.46 -0.53 5.85
CA LEU A 505 -3.52 0.10 7.17
C LEU A 505 -4.18 1.47 7.11
N ARG A 506 -3.82 2.30 6.12
CA ARG A 506 -4.45 3.62 5.92
C ARG A 506 -5.95 3.49 5.63
N LEU A 507 -6.35 2.53 4.79
CA LEU A 507 -7.76 2.21 4.56
C LEU A 507 -8.46 1.75 5.86
N THR A 508 -7.78 0.93 6.66
CA THR A 508 -8.30 0.43 7.94
C THR A 508 -8.58 1.58 8.92
N GLY A 509 -7.67 2.54 9.04
CA GLY A 509 -7.87 3.75 9.85
C GLY A 509 -9.03 4.62 9.36
N GLN A 510 -9.16 4.81 8.04
CA GLN A 510 -10.30 5.52 7.43
C GLN A 510 -11.64 4.84 7.74
N LEU A 511 -11.72 3.51 7.61
CA LEU A 511 -12.93 2.75 7.93
C LEU A 511 -13.24 2.72 9.43
N PHE A 512 -12.20 2.72 10.28
CA PHE A 512 -12.37 2.85 11.73
C PHE A 512 -12.95 4.22 12.11
N ALA A 513 -12.52 5.29 11.44
CA ALA A 513 -13.07 6.63 11.66
C ALA A 513 -14.59 6.69 11.42
N LEU A 514 -15.10 5.91 10.46
CA LEU A 514 -16.54 5.79 10.16
C LEU A 514 -17.27 4.82 11.08
N GLU A 515 -16.61 3.72 11.46
CA GLU A 515 -17.20 2.63 12.24
C GLU A 515 -16.14 2.07 13.21
N PRO A 516 -16.03 2.66 14.42
CA PRO A 516 -14.99 2.33 15.39
C PRO A 516 -15.29 0.96 16.00
N GLU A 517 -14.70 -0.07 15.42
CA GLU A 517 -14.84 -1.47 15.82
C GLU A 517 -13.45 -2.06 16.05
N ARG A 518 -13.31 -2.78 17.16
CA ARG A 518 -12.11 -3.54 17.56
C ARG A 518 -11.46 -4.30 16.41
N ARG A 519 -12.24 -5.00 15.58
CA ARG A 519 -11.71 -5.87 14.51
C ARG A 519 -10.78 -5.13 13.54
N LYS A 520 -11.03 -3.84 13.31
CA LYS A 520 -10.21 -3.00 12.42
C LYS A 520 -8.85 -2.73 13.09
N MET A 521 -8.86 -2.43 14.38
CA MET A 521 -7.63 -2.18 15.14
C MET A 521 -6.87 -3.46 15.51
N ASP A 522 -7.53 -4.61 15.61
CA ASP A 522 -6.89 -5.92 15.72
C ASP A 522 -6.12 -6.28 14.43
N PHE A 523 -6.74 -6.05 13.27
CA PHE A 523 -6.05 -6.20 11.98
C PHE A 523 -4.90 -5.19 11.85
N TYR A 524 -5.14 -3.93 12.26
CA TYR A 524 -4.12 -2.89 12.25
C TYR A 524 -2.89 -3.29 13.09
N GLU A 525 -3.10 -3.75 14.33
CA GLU A 525 -2.05 -4.25 15.22
C GLU A 525 -1.29 -5.42 14.59
N THR A 526 -2.00 -6.39 14.02
CA THR A 526 -1.39 -7.56 13.38
C THR A 526 -0.44 -7.14 12.25
N VAL A 527 -0.90 -6.31 11.32
CA VAL A 527 -0.09 -5.86 10.18
C VAL A 527 1.07 -4.98 10.65
N LEU A 528 0.82 -4.07 11.60
CA LEU A 528 1.82 -3.13 12.11
C LEU A 528 3.00 -3.87 12.75
N TYR A 529 2.73 -4.77 13.67
CA TYR A 529 3.78 -5.47 14.43
C TYR A 529 4.50 -6.54 13.63
N ASN A 530 3.82 -7.18 12.67
CA ASN A 530 4.34 -8.39 12.04
C ASN A 530 4.84 -8.18 10.62
N HIS A 531 4.26 -7.26 9.87
CA HIS A 531 4.73 -6.94 8.52
C HIS A 531 5.46 -5.61 8.48
N ILE A 532 4.82 -4.52 8.91
CA ILE A 532 5.39 -3.17 8.80
C ILE A 532 6.68 -3.03 9.61
N LEU A 533 6.63 -3.29 10.93
CA LEU A 533 7.81 -3.17 11.79
C LEU A 533 8.95 -4.14 11.37
N SER A 534 8.60 -5.23 10.68
CA SER A 534 9.53 -6.23 10.16
C SER A 534 10.23 -5.86 8.85
N SER A 535 9.78 -4.82 8.15
CA SER A 535 10.14 -4.53 6.75
C SER A 535 11.31 -3.56 6.60
N PHE A 536 12.10 -3.38 7.65
CA PHE A 536 13.07 -2.30 7.77
C PHE A 536 14.46 -2.79 8.17
N SER A 537 15.48 -2.21 7.52
CA SER A 537 16.86 -2.34 7.97
C SER A 537 16.98 -1.77 9.38
N HIS A 538 17.67 -2.47 10.27
CA HIS A 538 17.92 -2.00 11.64
C HIS A 538 19.02 -0.90 11.70
N LYS A 539 19.47 -0.40 10.55
CA LYS A 539 20.42 0.70 10.38
C LYS A 539 19.70 1.99 9.96
N SER A 540 20.36 3.13 10.09
CA SER A 540 19.89 4.44 9.61
C SER A 540 20.16 4.66 8.11
N ASP A 541 19.95 3.63 7.28
CA ASP A 541 20.28 3.64 5.85
C ASP A 541 19.05 3.77 4.92
N GLY A 542 17.85 3.92 5.49
CA GLY A 542 16.59 3.98 4.75
C GLY A 542 16.12 2.63 4.20
N GLY A 543 16.90 1.56 4.41
CA GLY A 543 16.68 0.26 3.81
C GLY A 543 15.32 -0.34 4.17
N THR A 544 14.64 -0.85 3.14
CA THR A 544 13.30 -1.45 3.25
C THR A 544 13.22 -2.75 2.46
N THR A 545 12.37 -3.65 2.91
CA THR A 545 12.04 -4.90 2.22
C THR A 545 10.91 -4.65 1.23
N TYR A 546 11.08 -5.12 0.00
CA TYR A 546 10.00 -5.09 -1.01
C TYR A 546 8.96 -6.17 -0.71
N PHE A 547 9.38 -7.44 -0.79
CA PHE A 547 8.57 -8.62 -0.48
C PHE A 547 9.05 -9.22 0.83
N MET A 548 8.12 -9.66 1.69
CA MET A 548 8.44 -10.40 2.91
C MET A 548 8.42 -11.91 2.63
N PRO A 549 9.58 -12.60 2.51
CA PRO A 549 9.60 -14.03 2.20
C PRO A 549 8.95 -14.83 3.32
N LEU A 550 8.00 -15.69 2.99
CA LEU A 550 7.31 -16.53 3.98
C LEU A 550 7.59 -18.02 3.81
N ARG A 551 8.33 -18.41 2.76
CA ARG A 551 8.73 -19.80 2.54
C ARG A 551 9.69 -20.32 3.63
N PRO A 552 9.74 -21.64 3.86
CA PRO A 552 10.77 -22.25 4.69
C PRO A 552 12.19 -21.79 4.32
N GLY A 553 12.96 -21.40 5.33
CA GLY A 553 14.33 -20.91 5.16
C GLY A 553 14.44 -19.60 4.37
N GLY A 554 13.35 -18.83 4.25
CA GLY A 554 13.35 -17.51 3.63
C GLY A 554 14.18 -16.51 4.43
N HIS A 555 14.66 -15.44 3.77
CA HIS A 555 15.49 -14.40 4.39
C HIS A 555 15.07 -13.02 3.89
N LYS A 556 15.15 -11.99 4.74
CA LYS A 556 14.82 -10.63 4.33
C LYS A 556 15.97 -9.98 3.57
N GLU A 557 15.63 -9.14 2.61
CA GLU A 557 16.57 -8.24 1.94
C GLU A 557 16.11 -6.79 2.13
N PHE A 558 17.07 -5.90 2.35
CA PHE A 558 16.82 -4.48 2.56
C PHE A 558 17.52 -3.68 1.47
N ASN A 559 16.75 -3.16 0.52
CA ASN A 559 17.31 -2.42 -0.60
C ASN A 559 17.41 -0.92 -0.27
N THR A 560 18.50 -0.28 -0.69
CA THR A 560 18.79 1.15 -0.48
C THR A 560 19.01 1.93 -1.78
N LYS A 561 18.93 1.29 -2.95
CA LYS A 561 19.30 1.90 -4.24
C LYS A 561 18.30 1.68 -5.37
N GLU A 562 17.41 0.70 -5.26
CA GLU A 562 16.44 0.37 -6.30
C GLU A 562 15.31 1.40 -6.40
N ASN A 563 15.08 2.21 -5.36
CA ASN A 563 14.03 3.23 -5.36
C ASN A 563 12.69 2.67 -5.82
N THR A 564 12.31 1.51 -5.30
CA THR A 564 11.04 0.87 -5.63
C THR A 564 9.85 1.62 -5.01
N CYS A 565 8.63 1.26 -5.38
CA CYS A 565 7.43 1.72 -4.66
C CYS A 565 7.55 1.49 -3.14
N CYS A 566 8.00 0.31 -2.72
CA CYS A 566 8.20 -0.07 -1.32
C CYS A 566 9.24 0.80 -0.62
N HIS A 567 10.32 1.17 -1.32
CA HIS A 567 11.28 2.15 -0.79
C HIS A 567 10.58 3.49 -0.51
N GLY A 568 9.80 4.00 -1.47
CA GLY A 568 9.01 5.22 -1.31
C GLY A 568 8.08 5.19 -0.10
N SER A 569 7.19 4.21 0.01
CA SER A 569 6.31 4.08 1.19
C SER A 569 7.09 3.85 2.49
N GLY A 570 8.25 3.18 2.40
CA GLY A 570 9.12 2.90 3.52
C GLY A 570 9.75 4.14 4.15
N LEU A 571 9.95 5.21 3.36
CA LEU A 571 10.36 6.53 3.86
C LEU A 571 9.29 7.14 4.77
N GLU A 572 8.01 6.97 4.45
CA GLU A 572 6.91 7.54 5.22
C GLU A 572 6.54 6.72 6.47
N THR A 573 6.63 5.40 6.37
CA THR A 573 5.94 4.47 7.28
C THR A 573 6.34 4.64 8.75
N ARG A 574 7.63 4.87 9.02
CA ARG A 574 8.16 5.02 10.40
C ARG A 574 7.67 6.29 11.12
N PHE A 575 7.17 7.28 10.37
CA PHE A 575 6.51 8.46 10.95
C PHE A 575 5.02 8.25 11.22
N ARG A 576 4.44 7.21 10.64
CA ARG A 576 3.02 6.87 10.80
C ARG A 576 2.77 5.86 11.93
N TYR A 577 3.79 5.46 12.69
CA TYR A 577 3.60 4.66 13.91
C TYR A 577 2.70 5.33 14.94
N VAL A 578 2.71 6.66 15.00
CA VAL A 578 1.83 7.44 15.87
C VAL A 578 0.38 7.47 15.38
N GLN A 579 0.16 7.14 14.10
CA GLN A 579 -1.15 7.16 13.48
C GLN A 579 -2.00 6.05 14.08
N ASP A 580 -3.25 6.38 14.42
CA ASP A 580 -4.23 5.44 14.95
C ASP A 580 -3.87 4.78 16.29
N ILE A 581 -2.77 5.16 16.97
CA ILE A 581 -2.55 4.82 18.40
C ILE A 581 -3.74 5.31 19.22
N TYR A 582 -4.15 6.55 18.94
CA TYR A 582 -5.28 7.20 19.55
C TYR A 582 -6.23 7.74 18.47
N ALA A 583 -7.51 7.77 18.80
CA ALA A 583 -8.53 8.52 18.07
C ALA A 583 -9.42 9.25 19.08
N CYS A 584 -10.20 10.23 18.66
CA CYS A 584 -11.11 10.93 19.56
C CYS A 584 -12.47 11.17 18.92
N ASN A 585 -13.50 11.35 19.74
CA ASN A 585 -14.70 12.05 19.35
C ASN A 585 -14.90 13.26 20.29
N HIS A 586 -16.10 13.83 20.34
CA HIS A 586 -16.39 15.03 21.15
C HIS A 586 -16.12 14.90 22.65
N ASP A 587 -16.09 13.69 23.22
CA ASP A 587 -16.01 13.48 24.67
C ASP A 587 -15.15 12.28 25.09
N THR A 588 -14.70 11.47 24.11
CA THR A 588 -14.02 10.20 24.33
C THR A 588 -12.70 10.13 23.57
N LEU A 589 -11.62 9.82 24.31
CA LEU A 589 -10.34 9.38 23.74
C LEU A 589 -10.34 7.87 23.61
N TYR A 590 -10.15 7.37 22.40
CA TYR A 590 -9.93 5.96 22.09
C TYR A 590 -8.45 5.67 22.16
N ILE A 591 -8.07 4.65 22.92
CA ILE A 591 -6.74 4.07 23.00
C ILE A 591 -6.80 2.75 22.22
N ASN A 592 -6.34 2.79 20.98
CA ASN A 592 -6.41 1.68 20.04
C ASN A 592 -5.16 0.78 20.15
N LEU A 593 -3.97 1.37 20.16
CA LEU A 593 -2.71 0.62 20.17
C LEU A 593 -1.97 0.87 21.48
N TYR A 594 -1.45 -0.20 22.06
CA TYR A 594 -0.70 -0.15 23.31
C TYR A 594 0.81 0.01 23.07
N ILE A 595 1.15 1.15 22.46
CA ILE A 595 2.52 1.52 22.09
C ILE A 595 3.00 2.61 23.04
N PRO A 596 4.18 2.48 23.70
CA PRO A 596 4.69 3.52 24.60
C PRO A 596 4.72 4.91 23.97
N SER A 597 3.86 5.80 24.45
CA SER A 597 3.62 7.12 23.87
C SER A 597 2.95 8.07 24.87
N ALA A 598 2.99 9.37 24.59
CA ALA A 598 2.18 10.37 25.27
C ALA A 598 1.31 11.11 24.25
N VAL A 599 0.12 11.53 24.68
CA VAL A 599 -0.79 12.32 23.86
C VAL A 599 -1.36 13.49 24.64
N GLU A 600 -1.48 14.62 23.97
CA GLU A 600 -2.19 15.81 24.43
C GLU A 600 -3.49 15.96 23.63
N TRP A 601 -4.63 15.93 24.31
CA TRP A 601 -5.95 16.09 23.69
C TRP A 601 -6.83 17.01 24.54
N GLU A 602 -7.18 18.20 24.01
CA GLU A 602 -8.02 19.19 24.69
C GLU A 602 -7.58 19.53 26.15
N ASN A 603 -6.28 19.79 26.35
CA ASN A 603 -5.64 20.01 27.66
C ASN A 603 -5.63 18.78 28.59
N PHE A 604 -5.95 17.61 28.07
CA PHE A 604 -5.83 16.34 28.77
C PHE A 604 -4.60 15.59 28.27
N ARG A 605 -3.63 15.38 29.16
CA ARG A 605 -2.42 14.64 28.87
C ARG A 605 -2.47 13.27 29.51
N ILE A 606 -2.30 12.24 28.70
CA ILE A 606 -2.16 10.85 29.12
C ILE A 606 -0.90 10.26 28.50
N GLU A 607 -0.16 9.52 29.32
CA GLU A 607 1.05 8.82 28.92
C GLU A 607 0.86 7.33 29.10
N GLN A 608 1.27 6.52 28.13
CA GLN A 608 1.24 5.07 28.18
C GLN A 608 2.66 4.47 28.12
N THR A 609 2.88 3.40 28.89
CA THR A 609 4.11 2.60 28.89
C THR A 609 3.78 1.12 29.04
N THR A 610 4.76 0.25 28.79
CA THR A 610 4.69 -1.18 29.11
C THR A 610 5.50 -1.47 30.38
N ALA A 611 5.06 -2.42 31.21
CA ALA A 611 5.88 -2.92 32.31
C ALA A 611 7.10 -3.67 31.76
N SER A 612 8.29 -3.44 32.34
CA SER A 612 9.54 -4.05 31.88
C SER A 612 9.70 -5.51 32.33
N ASP A 613 8.99 -5.91 33.38
CA ASP A 613 9.05 -7.22 34.04
C ASP A 613 7.81 -8.08 33.80
N ALA A 614 6.77 -7.56 33.14
CA ALA A 614 5.52 -8.25 32.88
C ALA A 614 5.00 -7.96 31.46
N ALA A 615 5.18 -8.92 30.55
CA ALA A 615 4.65 -8.83 29.19
C ALA A 615 3.11 -8.78 29.22
N GLY A 616 2.54 -7.89 28.41
CA GLY A 616 1.09 -7.67 28.38
C GLY A 616 0.54 -6.78 29.49
N THR A 617 1.40 -6.17 30.32
CA THR A 617 0.99 -5.14 31.28
C THR A 617 1.26 -3.74 30.72
N PHE A 618 0.18 -2.97 30.56
CA PHE A 618 0.19 -1.60 30.07
C PHE A 618 -0.17 -0.63 31.19
N ILE A 619 0.58 0.45 31.30
CA ILE A 619 0.44 1.45 32.36
C ILE A 619 0.09 2.77 31.70
N PHE A 620 -0.98 3.41 32.16
CA PHE A 620 -1.40 4.73 31.74
C PHE A 620 -1.36 5.69 32.91
N LEU A 621 -0.63 6.79 32.76
CA LEU A 621 -0.49 7.84 33.76
C LEU A 621 -1.20 9.09 33.27
N ILE A 622 -2.11 9.60 34.11
CA ILE A 622 -2.84 10.84 33.84
C ILE A 622 -2.02 12.03 34.35
N HIS A 623 -1.81 13.02 33.50
CA HIS A 623 -1.07 14.25 33.80
C HIS A 623 -1.95 15.50 33.89
N SER A 624 -3.25 15.37 33.66
CA SER A 624 -4.22 16.47 33.73
C SER A 624 -5.40 16.10 34.62
N SER A 625 -6.01 17.08 35.27
CA SER A 625 -7.25 16.86 36.04
C SER A 625 -8.48 17.23 35.23
N GLY A 626 -9.60 16.55 35.47
CA GLY A 626 -10.92 16.87 34.91
C GLY A 626 -11.68 15.69 34.35
N TRP A 627 -12.95 15.94 34.03
CA TRP A 627 -13.86 14.95 33.45
C TRP A 627 -13.44 14.54 32.03
N ARG A 628 -13.19 13.25 31.80
CA ARG A 628 -12.93 12.68 30.47
C ARG A 628 -13.42 11.24 30.35
N ASN A 629 -13.85 10.86 29.14
CA ASN A 629 -14.11 9.46 28.80
C ASN A 629 -12.89 8.87 28.11
N LEU A 630 -12.46 7.69 28.56
CA LEU A 630 -11.38 6.92 27.93
C LEU A 630 -11.94 5.57 27.48
N ALA A 631 -11.74 5.22 26.22
CA ALA A 631 -12.13 3.94 25.64
C ALA A 631 -10.87 3.12 25.33
N PHE A 632 -10.71 1.97 25.98
CA PHE A 632 -9.55 1.10 25.79
C PHE A 632 -9.95 -0.14 25.00
N ARG A 633 -9.26 -0.40 23.89
CA ARG A 633 -9.49 -1.62 23.09
C ARG A 633 -9.11 -2.85 23.91
N ILE A 634 -9.96 -3.88 23.95
CA ILE A 634 -9.53 -5.22 24.36
C ILE A 634 -9.10 -5.98 23.09
N PRO A 635 -7.82 -6.31 22.91
CA PRO A 635 -7.37 -7.04 21.74
C PRO A 635 -8.03 -8.41 21.65
N HIS A 636 -8.34 -8.89 20.43
CA HIS A 636 -9.00 -10.19 20.28
C HIS A 636 -8.23 -11.36 20.91
N TRP A 637 -6.90 -11.26 20.99
CA TRP A 637 -6.04 -12.30 21.56
C TRP A 637 -6.02 -12.33 23.10
N ALA A 638 -6.65 -11.34 23.74
CA ALA A 638 -6.80 -11.22 25.20
C ALA A 638 -8.26 -11.17 25.67
N GLU A 639 -9.22 -11.45 24.78
CA GLU A 639 -10.66 -11.35 25.08
C GLU A 639 -11.10 -12.20 26.28
N ASP A 640 -10.49 -13.39 26.43
CA ASP A 640 -10.84 -14.33 27.51
C ASP A 640 -10.25 -13.94 28.88
N GLU A 641 -9.20 -13.10 28.89
CA GLU A 641 -8.47 -12.78 30.11
C GLU A 641 -7.85 -11.37 30.04
N TYR A 642 -8.48 -10.42 30.75
CA TYR A 642 -7.88 -9.11 31.02
C TYR A 642 -8.23 -8.63 32.43
N LYS A 643 -7.37 -7.78 32.98
CA LYS A 643 -7.57 -7.16 34.29
C LYS A 643 -7.28 -5.67 34.23
N VAL A 644 -8.17 -4.88 34.81
CA VAL A 644 -8.01 -3.42 34.93
C VAL A 644 -7.84 -3.05 36.40
N THR A 645 -6.84 -2.23 36.71
CA THR A 645 -6.71 -1.60 38.02
C THR A 645 -6.57 -0.09 37.88
N ILE A 646 -7.21 0.66 38.77
CA ILE A 646 -7.11 2.12 38.84
C ILE A 646 -6.62 2.45 40.25
N ASN A 647 -5.49 3.14 40.36
CA ASN A 647 -4.86 3.49 41.65
C ASN A 647 -4.72 2.29 42.60
N ASN A 648 -4.26 1.15 42.06
CA ASN A 648 -4.07 -0.13 42.76
C ASN A 648 -5.37 -0.79 43.27
N GLN A 649 -6.53 -0.33 42.80
CA GLN A 649 -7.82 -0.96 43.07
C GLN A 649 -8.33 -1.63 41.80
N GLU A 650 -8.70 -2.90 41.90
CA GLU A 650 -9.29 -3.64 40.79
C GLU A 650 -10.63 -3.01 40.38
N SER A 651 -10.79 -2.79 39.08
CA SER A 651 -12.01 -2.27 38.48
C SER A 651 -12.59 -3.34 37.57
N VAL A 652 -13.87 -3.67 37.77
CA VAL A 652 -14.57 -4.63 36.91
C VAL A 652 -15.16 -3.83 35.75
N GLU A 653 -14.52 -3.92 34.59
CA GLU A 653 -14.93 -3.22 33.37
C GLU A 653 -15.40 -4.24 32.35
N GLU A 654 -16.67 -4.14 31.93
CA GLU A 654 -17.22 -5.01 30.89
C GLU A 654 -16.85 -4.48 29.50
N MET A 655 -16.40 -5.37 28.62
CA MET A 655 -16.17 -5.05 27.22
C MET A 655 -17.52 -4.83 26.50
N ALA A 656 -17.66 -3.68 25.84
CA ALA A 656 -18.80 -3.35 25.00
C ALA A 656 -18.77 -4.10 23.66
N GLN A 657 -19.87 -4.03 22.90
CA GLN A 657 -20.02 -4.76 21.62
C GLN A 657 -19.00 -4.33 20.54
N ASP A 658 -18.49 -3.11 20.62
CA ASP A 658 -17.45 -2.61 19.72
C ASP A 658 -16.04 -3.09 20.10
N GLY A 659 -15.89 -3.82 21.22
CA GLY A 659 -14.63 -4.38 21.71
C GLY A 659 -13.80 -3.43 22.58
N TYR A 660 -14.41 -2.37 23.09
CA TYR A 660 -13.77 -1.43 24.02
C TYR A 660 -14.42 -1.53 25.40
N PHE A 661 -13.67 -1.22 26.46
CA PHE A 661 -14.26 -0.84 27.74
C PHE A 661 -14.10 0.65 27.97
N TYR A 662 -15.04 1.25 28.70
CA TYR A 662 -15.18 2.69 28.81
C TYR A 662 -15.06 3.16 30.26
N LEU A 663 -14.12 4.07 30.51
CA LEU A 663 -13.94 4.72 31.81
C LEU A 663 -14.46 6.16 31.74
N HIS A 664 -15.56 6.42 32.46
CA HIS A 664 -16.20 7.74 32.57
C HIS A 664 -15.91 8.36 33.94
N ARG A 665 -14.87 9.19 34.03
CA ARG A 665 -14.35 9.64 35.34
C ARG A 665 -13.91 11.09 35.34
N ASP A 666 -13.96 11.69 36.53
CA ASP A 666 -13.23 12.92 36.85
C ASP A 666 -11.82 12.53 37.29
N TRP A 667 -10.87 12.66 36.36
CA TRP A 667 -9.49 12.24 36.58
C TRP A 667 -8.72 13.27 37.40
N ARG A 668 -7.72 12.80 38.14
CA ARG A 668 -6.75 13.63 38.84
C ARG A 668 -5.37 13.41 38.25
N GLU A 669 -4.56 14.46 38.28
CA GLU A 669 -3.13 14.33 38.01
C GLU A 669 -2.51 13.28 38.94
N GLY A 670 -1.79 12.33 38.35
CA GLY A 670 -1.19 11.20 39.04
C GLY A 670 -2.09 9.95 39.11
N ASP A 671 -3.33 10.00 38.63
CA ASP A 671 -4.15 8.78 38.48
C ASP A 671 -3.44 7.79 37.55
N ARG A 672 -3.41 6.52 37.97
CA ARG A 672 -2.73 5.44 37.28
C ARG A 672 -3.72 4.34 36.92
N ILE A 673 -3.79 4.01 35.65
CA ILE A 673 -4.54 2.87 35.12
C ILE A 673 -3.52 1.79 34.74
N GLU A 674 -3.76 0.55 35.12
CA GLU A 674 -2.98 -0.60 34.66
C GLU A 674 -3.92 -1.62 34.03
N ILE A 675 -3.59 -2.03 32.81
CA ILE A 675 -4.32 -3.04 32.04
C ILE A 675 -3.37 -4.21 31.84
N LEU A 676 -3.74 -5.37 32.37
CA LEU A 676 -3.06 -6.64 32.13
C LEU A 676 -3.86 -7.44 31.11
N THR A 677 -3.25 -7.74 29.98
CA THR A 677 -3.73 -8.69 28.97
C THR A 677 -2.65 -9.77 28.81
N PRO A 678 -2.74 -10.90 29.54
CA PRO A 678 -1.67 -11.89 29.57
C PRO A 678 -1.33 -12.40 28.18
N TYR A 679 -0.03 -12.45 27.86
CA TYR A 679 0.43 -13.00 26.59
C TYR A 679 0.49 -14.51 26.70
N HIS A 680 -0.19 -15.18 25.77
CA HIS A 680 -0.20 -16.64 25.66
C HIS A 680 0.35 -17.06 24.30
N PHE A 681 1.00 -18.22 24.26
CA PHE A 681 1.29 -18.88 22.99
C PHE A 681 -0.01 -19.36 22.33
N ARG A 682 -0.16 -19.05 21.05
CA ARG A 682 -1.32 -19.42 20.24
C ARG A 682 -0.87 -20.09 18.96
N LYS A 683 -1.60 -21.11 18.57
CA LYS A 683 -1.51 -21.73 17.26
C LYS A 683 -2.58 -21.12 16.35
N LEU A 684 -2.16 -20.53 15.25
CA LEU A 684 -3.03 -19.89 14.27
C LEU A 684 -3.11 -20.78 13.02
N PRO A 685 -4.20 -21.53 12.79
CA PRO A 685 -4.36 -22.32 11.58
C PRO A 685 -4.44 -21.40 10.35
N VAL A 686 -4.02 -21.92 9.20
CA VAL A 686 -4.17 -21.21 7.93
C VAL A 686 -5.64 -21.16 7.49
N PRO A 687 -6.09 -20.07 6.85
CA PRO A 687 -7.50 -19.90 6.48
C PRO A 687 -7.96 -20.84 5.36
N ASP A 688 -7.03 -21.43 4.61
CA ASP A 688 -7.30 -22.35 3.50
C ASP A 688 -7.53 -23.81 3.94
N GLY A 689 -7.55 -24.09 5.24
CA GLY A 689 -7.87 -25.41 5.81
C GLY A 689 -6.81 -26.49 5.56
N LYS A 690 -5.63 -26.10 5.06
CA LYS A 690 -4.48 -27.00 4.87
C LYS A 690 -3.80 -27.28 6.23
N PRO A 691 -3.04 -28.38 6.37
CA PRO A 691 -2.44 -28.79 7.63
C PRO A 691 -1.19 -27.96 7.96
N TYR A 692 -1.34 -26.64 8.06
CA TYR A 692 -0.28 -25.71 8.42
C TYR A 692 -0.78 -24.70 9.46
N ALA A 693 0.15 -24.17 10.26
CA ALA A 693 -0.17 -23.15 11.24
C ALA A 693 1.02 -22.21 11.50
N CYS A 694 0.73 -21.04 12.05
CA CYS A 694 1.71 -20.10 12.58
C CYS A 694 1.67 -20.10 14.11
N MET A 695 2.81 -19.82 14.73
CA MET A 695 2.88 -19.61 16.17
C MET A 695 2.84 -18.12 16.49
N ALA A 696 2.02 -17.72 17.45
CA ALA A 696 1.90 -16.35 17.93
C ALA A 696 2.08 -16.27 19.44
N TYR A 697 2.52 -15.12 19.95
CA TYR A 697 2.61 -14.78 21.37
C TYR A 697 2.13 -13.35 21.59
N GLY A 698 0.96 -13.18 22.22
CA GLY A 698 0.26 -11.89 22.23
C GLY A 698 0.00 -11.39 20.79
N PRO A 699 0.39 -10.14 20.43
CA PRO A 699 0.23 -9.59 19.08
C PRO A 699 1.30 -10.04 18.07
N TYR A 700 2.33 -10.77 18.52
CA TYR A 700 3.49 -11.12 17.68
C TYR A 700 3.34 -12.48 17.02
N ILE A 701 3.51 -12.53 15.70
CA ILE A 701 3.81 -13.75 14.95
C ILE A 701 5.30 -14.07 15.15
N LEU A 702 5.57 -15.31 15.55
CA LEU A 702 6.91 -15.78 15.84
C LEU A 702 7.53 -16.45 14.61
N ALA A 703 8.80 -16.16 14.38
CA ALA A 703 9.64 -16.77 13.38
C ALA A 703 10.59 -17.77 14.05
N ALA A 704 10.64 -19.00 13.55
CA ALA A 704 11.67 -19.97 13.90
C ALA A 704 12.95 -19.66 13.12
N LEU A 705 14.08 -19.49 13.81
CA LEU A 705 15.38 -19.32 13.18
C LEU A 705 15.90 -20.67 12.69
N SER A 706 15.93 -20.86 11.38
CA SER A 706 16.35 -22.11 10.74
C SER A 706 16.66 -21.86 9.27
N ASP A 707 17.67 -22.56 8.76
CA ASP A 707 18.09 -22.52 7.35
C ASP A 707 17.48 -23.64 6.50
N GLN A 708 16.68 -24.52 7.10
CA GLN A 708 15.99 -25.62 6.43
C GLN A 708 15.02 -25.11 5.37
N GLU A 709 14.93 -25.80 4.24
CA GLU A 709 14.04 -25.43 3.12
C GLU A 709 12.76 -26.27 3.09
N GLU A 710 12.60 -27.21 4.02
CA GLU A 710 11.37 -27.96 4.26
C GLU A 710 10.60 -27.36 5.45
N TYR A 711 9.28 -27.53 5.48
CA TYR A 711 8.48 -27.07 6.61
C TYR A 711 8.89 -27.81 7.89
N LEU A 712 9.13 -27.04 8.95
CA LEU A 712 9.33 -27.61 10.28
C LEU A 712 7.99 -28.06 10.86
N PRO A 713 7.95 -29.13 11.67
CA PRO A 713 6.74 -29.51 12.39
C PRO A 713 6.35 -28.42 13.39
N PHE A 714 5.04 -28.22 13.58
CA PHE A 714 4.54 -27.27 14.57
C PHE A 714 4.89 -27.76 15.99
N PRO A 715 5.52 -26.92 16.84
CA PRO A 715 5.90 -27.32 18.19
C PRO A 715 4.65 -27.53 19.07
N GLU A 716 4.53 -28.67 19.74
CA GLU A 716 3.37 -28.95 20.61
C GLU A 716 3.36 -28.00 21.83
N LEU A 717 2.27 -27.26 22.01
CA LEU A 717 2.09 -26.34 23.15
C LEU A 717 1.41 -27.07 24.32
N THR A 718 2.14 -27.34 25.40
CA THR A 718 1.58 -27.89 26.66
C THR A 718 1.15 -26.80 27.64
N GLY A 719 0.45 -27.16 28.72
CA GLY A 719 -0.08 -26.19 29.70
C GLY A 719 0.98 -25.27 30.32
N ASP A 720 2.17 -25.80 30.62
CA ASP A 720 3.30 -25.03 31.17
C ASP A 720 4.00 -24.20 30.07
N ASP A 721 3.93 -24.63 28.80
CA ASP A 721 4.49 -23.89 27.66
C ASP A 721 3.72 -22.60 27.36
N ARG A 722 2.43 -22.51 27.75
CA ARG A 722 1.59 -21.33 27.48
C ARG A 722 2.04 -20.07 28.22
N VAL A 723 2.74 -20.24 29.35
CA VAL A 723 3.09 -19.17 30.30
C VAL A 723 4.61 -19.13 30.55
N LEU A 724 5.44 -19.71 29.67
CA LEU A 724 6.88 -19.77 29.89
C LEU A 724 7.42 -18.40 30.30
N THR A 725 7.88 -18.34 31.55
CA THR A 725 8.61 -17.25 32.19
C THR A 725 9.95 -17.10 31.47
N ALA A 726 9.91 -16.60 30.24
CA ALA A 726 11.08 -16.14 29.54
C ALA A 726 11.73 -15.06 30.41
N SER A 727 13.04 -14.90 30.31
CA SER A 727 13.61 -13.57 30.51
C SER A 727 12.94 -12.66 29.45
N ILE A 728 11.86 -11.99 29.85
CA ILE A 728 11.02 -11.11 29.02
C ILE A 728 11.87 -10.02 28.35
N SER A 729 13.08 -9.76 28.86
CA SER A 729 13.96 -8.69 28.38
C SER A 729 14.28 -8.74 26.88
N ASN A 730 14.20 -9.89 26.19
CA ASN A 730 14.59 -10.01 24.77
C ASN A 730 13.58 -10.68 23.81
N MET A 731 12.38 -11.11 24.26
CA MET A 731 11.38 -11.80 23.39
C MET A 731 11.96 -12.95 22.53
N ARG A 732 12.79 -13.81 23.13
CA ARG A 732 13.35 -15.01 22.48
C ARG A 732 12.93 -16.24 23.27
N PHE A 733 12.41 -17.23 22.57
CA PHE A 733 11.88 -18.46 23.14
C PHE A 733 12.59 -19.65 22.51
N GLN A 734 12.90 -20.67 23.29
CA GLN A 734 13.56 -21.87 22.79
C GLN A 734 12.63 -23.07 23.01
N LYS A 735 12.38 -23.85 21.95
CA LYS A 735 11.62 -25.09 22.03
C LYS A 735 12.09 -26.07 20.96
N ASP A 736 12.25 -27.33 21.33
CA ASP A 736 12.71 -28.41 20.45
C ASP A 736 14.00 -28.05 19.68
N ASP A 737 14.96 -27.44 20.38
CA ASP A 737 16.23 -26.93 19.84
C ASP A 737 16.13 -25.83 18.76
N VAL A 738 14.94 -25.25 18.58
CA VAL A 738 14.67 -24.12 17.68
C VAL A 738 14.44 -22.84 18.48
N ASP A 739 15.07 -21.75 18.03
CA ASP A 739 14.84 -20.41 18.55
C ASP A 739 13.67 -19.74 17.83
N PHE A 740 12.69 -19.25 18.60
CA PHE A 740 11.56 -18.47 18.14
C PHE A 740 11.68 -17.03 18.61
N VAL A 741 11.49 -16.09 17.69
CA VAL A 741 11.54 -14.64 17.97
C VAL A 741 10.40 -13.93 17.23
N PRO A 742 9.89 -12.77 17.70
CA PRO A 742 9.03 -11.94 16.88
C PRO A 742 9.67 -11.65 15.54
N LEU A 743 8.89 -11.70 14.45
CA LEU A 743 9.42 -11.52 13.10
C LEU A 743 10.16 -10.18 12.92
N ALA A 744 9.78 -9.13 13.67
CA ALA A 744 10.45 -7.83 13.65
C ALA A 744 11.90 -7.84 14.16
N VAL A 745 12.27 -8.83 14.97
CA VAL A 745 13.65 -9.02 15.49
C VAL A 745 14.56 -9.64 14.42
N VAL A 746 14.00 -10.38 13.46
CA VAL A 746 14.75 -11.03 12.39
C VAL A 746 15.30 -9.99 11.43
N THR A 747 16.60 -10.05 11.14
CA THR A 747 17.27 -9.16 10.18
C THR A 747 17.72 -9.95 8.96
N ASN A 748 18.88 -10.60 9.03
CA ASN A 748 19.48 -11.34 7.91
C ASN A 748 19.45 -12.87 8.10
N GLN A 749 18.92 -13.35 9.22
CA GLN A 749 18.79 -14.78 9.48
C GLN A 749 17.74 -15.41 8.56
N LYS A 750 17.94 -16.67 8.19
CA LYS A 750 16.89 -17.50 7.59
C LYS A 750 15.87 -17.90 8.65
N TYR A 751 14.59 -17.98 8.24
CA TYR A 751 13.51 -18.26 9.17
C TYR A 751 12.32 -19.01 8.56
N HIS A 752 11.43 -19.50 9.43
CA HIS A 752 10.13 -20.08 9.09
C HIS A 752 9.03 -19.36 9.88
N VAL A 753 7.93 -19.02 9.21
CA VAL A 753 6.72 -18.45 9.84
C VAL A 753 5.58 -19.48 9.90
N TYR A 754 5.48 -20.33 8.87
CA TYR A 754 4.49 -21.40 8.77
C TYR A 754 5.15 -22.75 9.06
N PHE A 755 4.41 -23.62 9.73
CA PHE A 755 4.84 -24.94 10.20
C PHE A 755 3.82 -26.01 9.81
N GLU A 756 4.27 -27.23 9.59
CA GLU A 756 3.40 -28.37 9.31
C GLU A 756 2.64 -28.80 10.57
N ASP A 757 1.32 -28.93 10.46
CA ASP A 757 0.43 -29.28 11.55
C ASP A 757 -0.09 -30.71 11.45
N CYS A 758 0.70 -31.66 11.96
CA CYS A 758 0.36 -33.09 11.97
C CYS A 758 -0.81 -33.46 12.91
N SER A 759 -1.41 -32.50 13.63
CA SER A 759 -2.59 -32.77 14.46
C SER A 759 -3.88 -32.90 13.64
N HIS A 760 -3.89 -32.42 12.39
CA HIS A 760 -5.05 -32.49 11.50
C HIS A 760 -5.42 -33.92 11.06
N GLU A 761 -4.47 -34.85 11.01
CA GLU A 761 -4.75 -36.25 10.59
C GLU A 761 -5.46 -37.10 11.66
N ARG A 762 -5.57 -36.64 12.92
CA ARG A 762 -6.14 -37.46 14.01
C ARG A 762 -7.66 -37.36 14.17
N HIS A 763 -8.34 -36.56 13.34
CA HIS A 763 -9.80 -36.33 13.44
C HIS A 763 -10.60 -36.51 12.15
N SER A 764 -10.02 -37.13 11.12
CA SER A 764 -10.77 -37.58 9.92
C SER A 764 -11.15 -39.05 9.97
#